data_AF-A0A1W1Y1G4-F1
#
_entry.id   AF-A0A1W1Y1G4-F1
#
_cell.length_a   1.000
_cell.length_b   1.000
_cell.length_c   1.000
_cell.angle_alpha   90.00
_cell.angle_beta   90.00
_cell.angle_gamma   90.00
#
_symmetry.space_group_name_H-M   'P 1'
#
loop_
_entity.id
_entity.type
_entity.pdbx_description
1 polymer ?
#
loop_
_entity_poly.entity_id
_entity_poly.type
_entity_poly.pdbx_seq_one_letter_code
_entity_poly.pdbx_strand_id
1 'polypeptide(L)'
;MTSTHVFRCILIGETTLPEACAERLQAKGHEIAAVVTRDTRLQAWAQTRNIPQTASVGDLPALLAGQAFDHLFSIVNPDILPPALLAQVPGHAINYHDGPLPRYAGMYATSWALINGETRHAISWHLMQSQIDAGAVLQQTWFDIDPDDTALSLNAKCYAAALQAFDTLIDELAEGALAPQPQDTRLRSFFAGNRRPEAGCSLDWSLPADKLADLVRALQFGPYPNPLGTAKLLTSSGWYAVTQAEVLPGQPEAVVGTVLASSEYGMDVATGSGTLRLSALTDLAGKPFKPADLDCTAGTKLPLLPTAEAAQLSAAYAHSSQHEAYWRSEWQSAGPLRLPHARGAIGVAPVVRELTLPLLQHGRSPATTAATFVAWLARITQLDNFSLGYRPAALQTLSKVCKSFFVPSLPLFCQITARQTFAQLGQHIEAKLAELAQHGVPARDIVQRYPELRSQAGKQMQVAIEIVDLAKIAGPLTDDFAHVLLLQIASDGSRCRWVYDAALLSSDYLPDMLAQWQSILLAAHSSPEQAIADLPLLDAAGRKRVLLDWNATAVAHASPPAFHQLFEQQVDAQPAAPALLFGDAVLSYAQLDARANQLAHALRAAGVGPDVCVGVCLSRSFELVIALLAILKAGGAYVPLDPAYPPQRLAHMLADASPRLVLAEQAHADVLRAYAGPVWLLDEAERQAELAGLASTRLNLPVWPQQLAYVIYTSGSTGLPKGTLVPQAGLVNLALAQIAAFGVQAGQRVLQFASFNFDAATSELCMALGAGATLVLARA
;
A
#
# COMPACT_ATOMS: atom_id res chain seq x y z
N MET A 1 10.59 -41.35 53.21
CA MET A 1 10.68 -41.26 51.74
C MET A 1 9.28 -41.39 51.20
N THR A 2 8.55 -40.28 51.14
CA THR A 2 7.26 -40.19 50.45
C THR A 2 7.55 -40.31 48.94
N SER A 3 6.93 -41.30 48.30
CA SER A 3 7.01 -41.50 46.85
C SER A 3 6.25 -40.36 46.18
N THR A 4 6.94 -39.40 45.57
CA THR A 4 6.32 -38.35 44.75
C THR A 4 5.68 -38.99 43.52
N HIS A 5 4.37 -38.80 43.33
CA HIS A 5 3.64 -39.39 42.22
C HIS A 5 3.93 -38.64 40.91
N VAL A 6 4.42 -39.34 39.89
CA VAL A 6 4.54 -38.78 38.54
C VAL A 6 3.17 -38.83 37.86
N PHE A 7 2.61 -37.67 37.54
CA PHE A 7 1.36 -37.55 36.78
C PHE A 7 1.61 -37.10 35.34
N ARG A 8 0.59 -37.31 34.52
CA ARG A 8 0.52 -36.92 33.11
C ARG A 8 -0.55 -35.87 32.90
N CYS A 9 -0.26 -34.79 32.18
CA CYS A 9 -1.17 -33.66 32.07
C CYS A 9 -1.35 -33.11 30.65
N ILE A 10 -2.41 -32.34 30.46
CA ILE A 10 -2.66 -31.54 29.26
C ILE A 10 -2.37 -30.08 29.58
N LEU A 11 -1.70 -29.39 28.68
CA LEU A 11 -1.42 -27.97 28.80
C LEU A 11 -2.18 -27.19 27.73
N ILE A 12 -3.00 -26.23 28.15
CA ILE A 12 -3.74 -25.31 27.29
C ILE A 12 -3.30 -23.90 27.62
N GLY A 13 -2.89 -23.11 26.64
CA GLY A 13 -2.49 -21.75 26.91
C GLY A 13 -1.90 -21.00 25.74
N GLU A 14 -1.76 -19.70 25.92
CA GLU A 14 -1.11 -18.79 24.98
C GLU A 14 0.02 -18.05 25.71
N THR A 15 0.92 -17.40 24.97
CA THR A 15 2.07 -16.62 25.51
C THR A 15 3.18 -17.47 26.13
N THR A 16 4.13 -16.84 26.84
CA THR A 16 5.36 -17.48 27.35
C THR A 16 5.21 -18.14 28.72
N LEU A 17 4.12 -17.89 29.46
CA LEU A 17 3.93 -18.49 30.79
C LEU A 17 3.68 -20.00 30.73
N PRO A 18 2.82 -20.52 29.82
CA PRO A 18 2.61 -21.95 29.69
C PRO A 18 3.90 -22.69 29.33
N GLU A 19 4.74 -22.16 28.43
CA GLU A 19 6.06 -22.73 28.11
C GLU A 19 6.94 -22.88 29.36
N ALA A 20 7.05 -21.83 30.17
CA ALA A 20 7.84 -21.86 31.39
C ALA A 20 7.27 -22.84 32.45
N CYS A 21 5.95 -22.95 32.55
CA CYS A 21 5.29 -23.97 33.37
C CYS A 21 5.55 -25.40 32.83
N ALA A 22 5.56 -25.57 31.50
CA ALA A 22 5.84 -26.85 30.85
C ALA A 22 7.27 -27.33 31.14
N GLU A 23 8.25 -26.44 31.06
CA GLU A 23 9.64 -26.75 31.44
C GLU A 23 9.77 -27.18 32.90
N ARG A 24 9.02 -26.53 33.81
CA ARG A 24 9.00 -26.90 35.25
C ARG A 24 8.38 -28.28 35.48
N LEU A 25 7.26 -28.58 34.80
CA LEU A 25 6.64 -29.92 34.83
C LEU A 25 7.64 -31.00 34.39
N GLN A 26 8.31 -30.80 33.25
CA GLN A 26 9.31 -31.74 32.75
C GLN A 26 10.53 -31.86 33.67
N ALA A 27 11.02 -30.75 34.24
CA ALA A 27 12.14 -30.73 35.17
C ALA A 27 11.86 -31.53 36.46
N LYS A 28 10.60 -31.59 36.89
CA LYS A 28 10.15 -32.41 38.03
C LYS A 28 9.74 -33.85 37.64
N GLY A 29 9.89 -34.22 36.37
CA GLY A 29 9.65 -35.58 35.87
C GLY A 29 8.19 -35.88 35.51
N HIS A 30 7.31 -34.87 35.45
CA HIS A 30 5.92 -35.03 35.01
C HIS A 30 5.82 -35.10 33.48
N GLU A 31 4.82 -35.83 32.97
CA GLU A 31 4.60 -36.00 31.53
C GLU A 31 3.56 -35.00 31.01
N ILE A 32 3.80 -34.45 29.82
CA ILE A 32 2.82 -33.61 29.10
C ILE A 32 2.30 -34.43 27.91
N ALA A 33 1.03 -34.82 27.98
CA ALA A 33 0.37 -35.66 26.99
C ALA A 33 0.08 -34.92 25.69
N ALA A 34 -0.33 -33.64 25.81
CA ALA A 34 -0.66 -32.80 24.67
C ALA A 34 -0.60 -31.32 25.05
N VAL A 35 -0.36 -30.48 24.05
CA VAL A 35 -0.41 -29.02 24.14
C VAL A 35 -1.48 -28.45 23.21
N VAL A 36 -2.33 -27.56 23.72
CA VAL A 36 -3.31 -26.82 22.92
C VAL A 36 -2.95 -25.34 22.93
N THR A 37 -2.57 -24.80 21.77
CA THR A 37 -2.08 -23.42 21.67
C THR A 37 -2.07 -22.88 20.23
N ARG A 38 -2.35 -21.58 20.06
CA ARG A 38 -2.12 -20.83 18.81
C ARG A 38 -0.78 -20.11 18.82
N ASP A 39 -0.12 -20.01 19.97
CA ASP A 39 1.19 -19.39 20.13
C ASP A 39 2.27 -20.20 19.40
N THR A 40 2.89 -19.58 18.39
CA THR A 40 3.89 -20.23 17.55
C THR A 40 5.14 -20.67 18.31
N ARG A 41 5.47 -19.98 19.41
CA ARG A 41 6.65 -20.31 20.22
C ARG A 41 6.37 -21.57 21.05
N LEU A 42 5.20 -21.67 21.66
CA LEU A 42 4.80 -22.88 22.38
C LEU A 42 4.59 -24.08 21.43
N GLN A 43 4.10 -23.84 20.21
CA GLN A 43 4.06 -24.86 19.15
C GLN A 43 5.45 -25.37 18.77
N ALA A 44 6.41 -24.46 18.56
CA ALA A 44 7.78 -24.86 18.27
C ALA A 44 8.40 -25.65 19.44
N TRP A 45 8.15 -25.20 20.66
CA TRP A 45 8.61 -25.87 21.89
C TRP A 45 8.10 -27.31 21.98
N ALA A 46 6.80 -27.54 21.83
CA ALA A 46 6.20 -28.87 21.91
C ALA A 46 6.67 -29.78 20.76
N GLN A 47 6.78 -29.24 19.55
CA GLN A 47 7.30 -29.98 18.39
C GLN A 47 8.73 -30.48 18.61
N THR A 48 9.64 -29.64 19.15
CA THR A 48 11.04 -30.06 19.43
C THR A 48 11.15 -31.20 20.45
N ARG A 49 10.10 -31.42 21.25
CA ARG A 49 10.02 -32.45 22.29
C ARG A 49 9.13 -33.63 21.92
N ASN A 50 8.64 -33.68 20.68
CA ASN A 50 7.69 -34.69 20.18
C ASN A 50 6.41 -34.79 21.02
N ILE A 51 5.95 -33.66 21.58
CA ILE A 51 4.69 -33.60 22.30
C ILE A 51 3.57 -33.30 21.28
N PRO A 52 2.49 -34.10 21.23
CA PRO A 52 1.34 -33.83 20.38
C PRO A 52 0.77 -32.44 20.61
N GLN A 53 0.43 -31.72 19.54
CA GLN A 53 -0.12 -30.37 19.64
C GLN A 53 -1.25 -30.07 18.67
N THR A 54 -2.14 -29.15 19.06
CA THR A 54 -3.20 -28.61 18.20
C THR A 54 -3.47 -27.13 18.55
N ALA A 55 -4.07 -26.39 17.62
CA ALA A 55 -4.57 -25.04 17.87
C ALA A 55 -6.00 -24.99 18.44
N SER A 56 -6.70 -26.14 18.48
CA SER A 56 -8.11 -26.21 18.84
C SER A 56 -8.37 -27.24 19.95
N VAL A 57 -9.06 -26.81 20.99
CA VAL A 57 -9.55 -27.69 22.07
C VAL A 57 -10.46 -28.81 21.52
N GLY A 58 -11.18 -28.55 20.43
CA GLY A 58 -12.06 -29.54 19.79
C GLY A 58 -11.32 -30.75 19.21
N ASP A 59 -10.05 -30.59 18.84
CA ASP A 59 -9.23 -31.66 18.26
C ASP A 59 -8.52 -32.50 19.33
N LEU A 60 -8.59 -32.08 20.59
CA LEU A 60 -7.90 -32.72 21.71
C LEU A 60 -8.24 -34.22 21.87
N PRO A 61 -9.51 -34.68 21.76
CA PRO A 61 -9.82 -36.10 21.85
C PRO A 61 -9.14 -36.95 20.76
N ALA A 62 -9.07 -36.42 19.53
CA ALA A 62 -8.40 -37.08 18.42
C ALA A 62 -6.88 -37.09 18.61
N LEU A 63 -6.32 -35.98 19.09
CA LEU A 63 -4.89 -35.82 19.37
C LEU A 63 -4.39 -36.79 20.46
N LEU A 64 -5.20 -37.03 21.49
CA LEU A 64 -4.87 -37.97 22.56
C LEU A 64 -4.99 -39.43 22.15
N ALA A 65 -5.76 -39.76 21.09
CA ALA A 65 -5.94 -41.12 20.58
C ALA A 65 -6.26 -42.17 21.66
N GLY A 66 -7.05 -41.79 22.67
CA GLY A 66 -7.43 -42.66 23.80
C GLY A 66 -6.37 -42.83 24.89
N GLN A 67 -5.24 -42.12 24.80
CA GLN A 67 -4.23 -42.12 25.85
C GLN A 67 -4.71 -41.36 27.10
N ALA A 68 -4.53 -41.96 28.29
CA ALA A 68 -4.99 -41.41 29.57
C ALA A 68 -4.11 -40.25 30.07
N PHE A 69 -4.71 -39.28 30.75
CA PHE A 69 -4.04 -38.19 31.45
C PHE A 69 -4.75 -37.95 32.79
N ASP A 70 -4.05 -37.33 33.74
CA ASP A 70 -4.53 -37.14 35.11
C ASP A 70 -5.09 -35.71 35.31
N HIS A 71 -4.37 -34.70 34.83
CA HIS A 71 -4.69 -33.28 35.10
C HIS A 71 -4.69 -32.44 33.83
N LEU A 72 -5.40 -31.31 33.88
CA LEU A 72 -5.43 -30.31 32.81
C LEU A 72 -5.06 -28.95 33.39
N PHE A 73 -4.07 -28.28 32.79
CA PHE A 73 -3.68 -26.91 33.12
C PHE A 73 -4.11 -25.95 32.02
N SER A 74 -4.90 -24.95 32.38
CA SER A 74 -5.26 -23.80 31.55
C SER A 74 -4.47 -22.59 32.03
N ILE A 75 -3.59 -22.05 31.19
CA ILE A 75 -2.65 -20.99 31.58
C ILE A 75 -2.72 -19.88 30.53
N VAL A 76 -3.25 -18.71 30.91
CA VAL A 76 -3.42 -17.57 29.98
C VAL A 76 -4.18 -17.99 28.72
N ASN A 77 -5.20 -18.82 28.91
CA ASN A 77 -6.07 -19.28 27.83
C ASN A 77 -7.22 -18.27 27.64
N PRO A 78 -7.36 -17.63 26.47
CA PRO A 78 -8.42 -16.64 26.24
C PRO A 78 -9.79 -17.29 25.96
N ASP A 79 -9.84 -18.59 25.72
CA ASP A 79 -11.05 -19.31 25.32
C ASP A 79 -11.70 -20.03 26.51
N ILE A 80 -13.04 -19.98 26.59
CA ILE A 80 -13.80 -20.71 27.61
C ILE A 80 -13.80 -22.20 27.23
N LEU A 81 -13.30 -23.05 28.14
CA LEU A 81 -13.29 -24.50 27.92
C LEU A 81 -14.71 -25.09 27.99
N PRO A 82 -15.08 -26.02 27.08
CA PRO A 82 -16.39 -26.66 27.11
C PRO A 82 -16.63 -27.43 28.42
N PRO A 83 -17.81 -27.32 29.05
CA PRO A 83 -18.14 -28.08 30.27
C PRO A 83 -17.98 -29.60 30.11
N ALA A 84 -18.25 -30.12 28.90
CA ALA A 84 -18.07 -31.53 28.58
C ALA A 84 -16.60 -31.99 28.68
N LEU A 85 -15.64 -31.12 28.37
CA LEU A 85 -14.21 -31.43 28.54
C LEU A 85 -13.84 -31.43 30.02
N LEU A 86 -14.30 -30.41 30.77
CA LEU A 86 -14.02 -30.31 32.21
C LEU A 86 -14.54 -31.52 32.98
N ALA A 87 -15.72 -32.04 32.61
CA ALA A 87 -16.31 -33.24 33.22
C ALA A 87 -15.54 -34.55 32.92
N GLN A 88 -14.67 -34.55 31.91
CA GLN A 88 -13.88 -35.71 31.51
C GLN A 88 -12.46 -35.71 32.08
N VAL A 89 -12.04 -34.66 32.79
CA VAL A 89 -10.72 -34.60 33.42
C VAL A 89 -10.70 -35.54 34.64
N PRO A 90 -9.87 -36.60 34.67
CA PRO A 90 -9.93 -37.61 35.73
C PRO A 90 -9.53 -37.09 37.12
N GLY A 91 -8.55 -36.20 37.17
CA GLY A 91 -8.07 -35.55 38.39
C GLY A 91 -8.57 -34.11 38.49
N HIS A 92 -7.70 -33.16 38.19
CA HIS A 92 -7.95 -31.73 38.41
C HIS A 92 -7.81 -30.94 37.12
N ALA A 93 -8.81 -30.09 36.87
CA ALA A 93 -8.77 -29.06 35.85
C ALA A 93 -8.41 -27.74 36.54
N ILE A 94 -7.19 -27.25 36.33
CA ILE A 94 -6.61 -26.12 37.06
C ILE A 94 -6.42 -24.94 36.10
N ASN A 95 -6.83 -23.75 36.50
CA ASN A 95 -6.62 -22.51 35.74
C ASN A 95 -5.72 -21.54 36.51
N TYR A 96 -4.88 -20.84 35.75
CA TYR A 96 -4.16 -19.65 36.21
C TYR A 96 -5.00 -18.39 35.95
N HIS A 97 -5.17 -17.58 36.99
CA HIS A 97 -5.78 -16.25 36.92
C HIS A 97 -4.82 -15.19 37.46
N ASP A 98 -4.70 -14.06 36.77
CA ASP A 98 -3.78 -12.97 37.10
C ASP A 98 -4.38 -11.98 38.13
N GLY A 99 -5.33 -12.42 38.94
CA GLY A 99 -6.02 -11.61 39.95
C GLY A 99 -6.33 -12.35 41.27
N PRO A 100 -6.65 -11.60 42.34
CA PRO A 100 -7.00 -12.13 43.65
C PRO A 100 -8.46 -12.61 43.67
N LEU A 101 -8.71 -13.84 43.21
CA LEU A 101 -10.06 -14.41 43.22
C LEU A 101 -10.62 -14.47 44.65
N PRO A 102 -11.91 -14.12 44.85
CA PRO A 102 -12.98 -13.92 43.84
C PRO A 102 -13.03 -12.54 43.17
N ARG A 103 -12.16 -11.59 43.55
CA ARG A 103 -12.14 -10.25 42.94
C ARG A 103 -11.44 -10.31 41.58
N TYR A 104 -11.84 -9.39 40.69
CA TYR A 104 -11.22 -9.23 39.37
C TYR A 104 -11.26 -10.47 38.48
N ALA A 105 -12.31 -11.29 38.59
CA ALA A 105 -12.55 -12.41 37.68
C ALA A 105 -12.75 -11.92 36.23
N GLY A 106 -12.42 -12.75 35.24
CA GLY A 106 -12.49 -12.40 33.83
C GLY A 106 -11.18 -11.86 33.28
N MET A 107 -11.21 -10.72 32.58
CA MET A 107 -10.07 -10.23 31.79
C MET A 107 -9.46 -8.93 32.34
N TYR A 108 -8.15 -8.79 32.18
CA TYR A 108 -7.37 -7.58 32.50
C TYR A 108 -7.40 -7.22 33.99
N ALA A 109 -7.27 -8.21 34.88
CA ALA A 109 -7.38 -8.03 36.32
C ALA A 109 -6.40 -6.97 36.86
N THR A 110 -5.17 -6.97 36.35
CA THR A 110 -4.14 -5.98 36.70
C THR A 110 -4.58 -4.55 36.40
N SER A 111 -5.07 -4.27 35.19
CA SER A 111 -5.58 -2.94 34.83
C SER A 111 -6.75 -2.50 35.72
N TRP A 112 -7.70 -3.39 36.00
CA TRP A 112 -8.85 -3.05 36.85
C TRP A 112 -8.46 -2.83 38.32
N ALA A 113 -7.48 -3.57 38.83
CA ALA A 113 -6.92 -3.33 40.16
C ALA A 113 -6.28 -1.94 40.26
N LEU A 114 -5.52 -1.54 39.24
CA LEU A 114 -4.93 -0.20 39.16
C LEU A 114 -6.01 0.89 39.08
N ILE A 115 -7.01 0.75 38.21
CA ILE A 115 -8.14 1.71 38.08
C ILE A 115 -8.89 1.88 39.42
N ASN A 116 -9.07 0.80 40.17
CA ASN A 116 -9.73 0.84 41.47
C ASN A 116 -8.83 1.39 42.59
N GLY A 117 -7.54 1.62 42.33
CA GLY A 117 -6.56 2.12 43.30
C GLY A 117 -6.16 1.09 44.34
N GLU A 118 -6.07 -0.19 43.96
CA GLU A 118 -5.51 -1.21 44.83
C GLU A 118 -4.02 -0.93 45.12
N THR A 119 -3.59 -1.22 46.34
CA THR A 119 -2.18 -1.14 46.75
C THR A 119 -1.51 -2.51 46.84
N ARG A 120 -2.29 -3.59 46.75
CA ARG A 120 -1.82 -4.98 46.75
C ARG A 120 -2.59 -5.78 45.71
N HIS A 121 -1.93 -6.75 45.10
CA HIS A 121 -2.51 -7.65 44.11
C HIS A 121 -2.12 -9.09 44.40
N ALA A 122 -2.75 -10.04 43.71
CA ALA A 122 -2.35 -11.44 43.77
C ALA A 122 -2.61 -12.14 42.43
N ILE A 123 -1.97 -13.29 42.25
CA ILE A 123 -2.37 -14.30 41.27
C ILE A 123 -3.10 -15.44 41.97
N SER A 124 -3.92 -16.19 41.25
CA SER A 124 -4.64 -17.34 41.77
C SER A 124 -4.51 -18.54 40.84
N TRP A 125 -4.08 -19.67 41.36
CA TRP A 125 -4.30 -20.98 40.74
C TRP A 125 -5.56 -21.58 41.35
N HIS A 126 -6.54 -21.96 40.54
CA HIS A 126 -7.84 -22.42 41.05
C HIS A 126 -8.42 -23.54 40.20
N LEU A 127 -9.36 -24.30 40.77
CA LEU A 127 -10.10 -25.32 40.05
C LEU A 127 -11.06 -24.67 39.04
N MET A 128 -11.16 -25.25 37.85
CA MET A 128 -12.14 -24.85 36.85
C MET A 128 -13.51 -25.42 37.16
N GLN A 129 -14.55 -24.60 36.92
CA GLN A 129 -15.95 -24.96 37.06
C GLN A 129 -16.73 -24.38 35.87
N SER A 130 -18.05 -24.61 35.83
CA SER A 130 -18.92 -24.06 34.78
C SER A 130 -18.96 -22.52 34.76
N GLN A 131 -18.74 -21.88 35.91
CA GLN A 131 -18.66 -20.42 36.02
C GLN A 131 -17.20 -19.96 35.98
N ILE A 132 -16.94 -18.93 35.14
CA ILE A 132 -15.62 -18.33 34.94
C ILE A 132 -15.04 -17.84 36.27
N ASP A 133 -13.84 -18.34 36.56
CA ASP A 133 -12.99 -18.06 37.72
C ASP A 133 -13.68 -18.20 39.09
N ALA A 134 -14.67 -19.09 39.21
CA ALA A 134 -15.45 -19.24 40.45
C ALA A 134 -15.07 -20.48 41.29
N GLY A 135 -14.21 -21.36 40.78
CA GLY A 135 -13.86 -22.60 41.49
C GLY A 135 -12.86 -22.39 42.62
N ALA A 136 -12.75 -23.40 43.49
CA ALA A 136 -11.92 -23.30 44.70
C ALA A 136 -10.46 -22.96 44.38
N VAL A 137 -9.88 -22.02 45.14
CA VAL A 137 -8.50 -21.57 45.00
C VAL A 137 -7.57 -22.62 45.61
N LEU A 138 -6.53 -22.98 44.86
CA LEU A 138 -5.48 -23.91 45.28
C LEU A 138 -4.28 -23.16 45.86
N GLN A 139 -3.80 -22.14 45.13
CA GLN A 139 -2.69 -21.30 45.53
C GLN A 139 -3.03 -19.84 45.22
N GLN A 140 -2.75 -18.93 46.14
CA GLN A 140 -2.90 -17.49 45.92
C GLN A 140 -1.71 -16.74 46.52
N THR A 141 -0.99 -16.01 45.68
CA THR A 141 0.26 -15.35 46.06
C THR A 141 0.11 -13.85 45.98
N TRP A 142 0.16 -13.19 47.14
CA TRP A 142 0.01 -11.75 47.27
C TRP A 142 1.34 -11.00 47.16
N PHE A 143 1.31 -9.83 46.55
CA PHE A 143 2.43 -8.90 46.43
C PHE A 143 1.93 -7.46 46.38
N ASP A 144 2.83 -6.52 46.63
CA ASP A 144 2.49 -5.10 46.66
C ASP A 144 2.56 -4.47 45.26
N ILE A 145 1.65 -3.53 45.01
CA ILE A 145 1.65 -2.68 43.80
C ILE A 145 2.51 -1.46 44.13
N ASP A 146 3.58 -1.27 43.36
CA ASP A 146 4.43 -0.09 43.52
C ASP A 146 3.72 1.15 42.94
N PRO A 147 3.99 2.36 43.44
CA PRO A 147 3.35 3.58 42.93
C PRO A 147 3.51 3.78 41.41
N ASP A 148 4.65 3.37 40.86
CA ASP A 148 4.98 3.49 39.44
C ASP A 148 4.59 2.25 38.61
N ASP A 149 3.92 1.26 39.22
CA ASP A 149 3.50 0.08 38.48
C ASP A 149 2.49 0.45 37.39
N THR A 150 2.77 -0.03 36.19
CA THR A 150 1.87 -0.01 35.04
C THR A 150 1.16 -1.35 34.91
N ALA A 151 0.13 -1.44 34.08
CA ALA A 151 -0.44 -2.75 33.75
C ALA A 151 0.62 -3.73 33.23
N LEU A 152 1.60 -3.25 32.44
CA LEU A 152 2.70 -4.09 31.96
C LEU A 152 3.61 -4.58 33.10
N SER A 153 4.08 -3.71 33.99
CA SER A 153 4.98 -4.13 35.08
C SER A 153 4.24 -4.98 36.11
N LEU A 154 2.96 -4.69 36.37
CA LEU A 154 2.13 -5.50 37.25
C LEU A 154 1.88 -6.89 36.66
N ASN A 155 1.64 -7.00 35.35
CA ASN A 155 1.58 -8.30 34.66
C ASN A 155 2.91 -9.07 34.75
N ALA A 156 4.06 -8.38 34.72
CA ALA A 156 5.37 -9.01 34.93
C ALA A 156 5.54 -9.54 36.36
N LYS A 157 5.03 -8.82 37.37
CA LYS A 157 4.96 -9.32 38.76
C LYS A 157 4.04 -10.55 38.85
N CYS A 158 2.87 -10.52 38.20
CA CYS A 158 1.98 -11.67 38.12
C CYS A 158 2.70 -12.89 37.51
N TYR A 159 3.43 -12.70 36.41
CA TYR A 159 4.21 -13.76 35.76
C TYR A 159 5.24 -14.38 36.72
N ALA A 160 6.01 -13.55 37.43
CA ALA A 160 7.01 -14.04 38.40
C ALA A 160 6.35 -14.80 39.56
N ALA A 161 5.27 -14.25 40.13
CA ALA A 161 4.52 -14.88 41.21
C ALA A 161 3.86 -16.19 40.75
N ALA A 162 3.37 -16.26 39.51
CA ALA A 162 2.76 -17.44 38.93
C ALA A 162 3.75 -18.61 38.89
N LEU A 163 4.98 -18.37 38.40
CA LEU A 163 6.02 -19.40 38.33
C LEU A 163 6.47 -19.90 39.70
N GLN A 164 6.58 -19.01 40.68
CA GLN A 164 6.92 -19.41 42.05
C GLN A 164 5.80 -20.26 42.67
N ALA A 165 4.55 -19.82 42.53
CA ALA A 165 3.39 -20.56 43.05
C ALA A 165 3.18 -21.90 42.32
N PHE A 166 3.54 -21.97 41.03
CA PHE A 166 3.38 -23.17 40.23
C PHE A 166 4.27 -24.32 40.72
N ASP A 167 5.50 -24.05 41.17
CA ASP A 167 6.36 -25.10 41.75
C ASP A 167 5.71 -25.75 42.99
N THR A 168 5.17 -24.93 43.89
CA THR A 168 4.46 -25.41 45.08
C THR A 168 3.20 -26.18 44.69
N LEU A 169 2.45 -25.67 43.72
CA LEU A 169 1.23 -26.30 43.23
C LEU A 169 1.49 -27.72 42.68
N ILE A 170 2.53 -27.90 41.86
CA ILE A 170 2.83 -29.21 41.26
C ILE A 170 3.39 -30.20 42.29
N ASP A 171 4.14 -29.72 43.29
CA ASP A 171 4.61 -30.56 44.41
C ASP A 171 3.42 -31.05 45.25
N GLU A 172 2.52 -30.16 45.65
CA GLU A 172 1.31 -30.52 46.39
C GLU A 172 0.39 -31.45 45.57
N LEU A 173 0.30 -31.25 44.26
CA LEU A 173 -0.46 -32.11 43.36
C LEU A 173 0.16 -33.52 43.30
N ALA A 174 1.48 -33.63 43.19
CA ALA A 174 2.21 -34.90 43.16
C ALA A 174 2.20 -35.65 44.51
N GLU A 175 2.05 -34.93 45.61
CA GLU A 175 1.94 -35.49 46.96
C GLU A 175 0.49 -35.82 47.35
N GLY A 176 -0.50 -35.42 46.53
CA GLY A 176 -1.92 -35.54 46.87
C GLY A 176 -2.33 -34.65 48.05
N ALA A 177 -1.60 -33.56 48.28
CA ALA A 177 -1.71 -32.67 49.43
C ALA A 177 -2.51 -31.37 49.14
N LEU A 178 -3.11 -31.24 47.95
CA LEU A 178 -3.91 -30.07 47.59
C LEU A 178 -5.05 -29.84 48.59
N ALA A 179 -5.21 -28.59 49.02
CA ALA A 179 -6.27 -28.16 49.93
C ALA A 179 -7.13 -27.03 49.31
N PRO A 180 -8.06 -27.36 48.38
CA PRO A 180 -8.87 -26.36 47.69
C PRO A 180 -9.73 -25.54 48.66
N GLN A 181 -9.62 -24.21 48.58
CA GLN A 181 -10.37 -23.27 49.39
C GLN A 181 -11.54 -22.67 48.60
N PRO A 182 -12.81 -22.86 49.01
CA PRO A 182 -13.95 -22.23 48.36
C PRO A 182 -13.84 -20.70 48.38
N GLN A 183 -14.24 -20.06 47.28
CA GLN A 183 -14.25 -18.60 47.19
C GLN A 183 -15.48 -18.00 47.91
N ASP A 184 -15.34 -16.81 48.52
CA ASP A 184 -16.47 -16.03 49.04
C ASP A 184 -17.15 -15.23 47.93
N THR A 185 -18.22 -15.79 47.35
CA THR A 185 -18.91 -15.23 46.19
C THR A 185 -19.50 -13.82 46.41
N ARG A 186 -19.66 -13.37 47.66
CA ARG A 186 -20.14 -12.01 47.99
C ARG A 186 -19.13 -10.93 47.64
N LEU A 187 -17.84 -11.28 47.58
CA LEU A 187 -16.74 -10.37 47.25
C LEU A 187 -16.41 -10.40 45.75
N ARG A 188 -17.17 -11.15 44.94
CA ARG A 188 -16.87 -11.36 43.53
C ARG A 188 -17.05 -10.08 42.72
N SER A 189 -16.05 -9.75 41.90
CA SER A 189 -16.16 -8.76 40.83
C SER A 189 -15.75 -9.42 39.52
N PHE A 190 -16.44 -9.08 38.43
CA PHE A 190 -16.23 -9.71 37.13
C PHE A 190 -16.16 -8.67 36.02
N PHE A 191 -15.12 -8.77 35.19
CA PHE A 191 -14.87 -7.87 34.08
C PHE A 191 -14.78 -8.68 32.78
N ALA A 192 -15.79 -8.53 31.92
CA ALA A 192 -15.79 -9.15 30.60
C ALA A 192 -14.71 -8.53 29.69
N GLY A 193 -14.17 -9.30 28.74
CA GLY A 193 -13.11 -8.82 27.84
C GLY A 193 -13.48 -7.62 26.95
N ASN A 194 -14.77 -7.38 26.73
CA ASN A 194 -15.29 -6.22 26.00
C ASN A 194 -15.59 -4.99 26.90
N ARG A 195 -15.48 -5.12 28.23
CA ARG A 195 -15.63 -3.99 29.15
C ARG A 195 -14.52 -2.97 28.88
N ARG A 196 -14.87 -1.69 28.90
CA ARG A 196 -13.95 -0.57 28.73
C ARG A 196 -14.11 0.39 29.92
N PRO A 197 -13.07 1.16 30.28
CA PRO A 197 -13.22 2.29 31.19
C PRO A 197 -14.28 3.26 30.68
N GLU A 198 -14.95 3.93 31.62
CA GLU A 198 -16.03 4.86 31.31
C GLU A 198 -15.52 6.08 30.52
N ALA A 199 -16.44 6.78 29.86
CA ALA A 199 -16.18 7.99 29.07
C ALA A 199 -15.06 7.81 28.03
N GLY A 200 -14.89 6.62 27.47
CA GLY A 200 -13.86 6.37 26.45
C GLY A 200 -12.42 6.49 26.95
N CYS A 201 -12.20 6.27 28.26
CA CYS A 201 -10.94 6.52 28.96
C CYS A 201 -10.55 8.01 29.04
N SER A 202 -11.52 8.91 28.98
CA SER A 202 -11.28 10.35 29.16
C SER A 202 -10.85 10.67 30.58
N LEU A 203 -9.90 11.59 30.73
CA LEU A 203 -9.53 12.17 32.02
C LEU A 203 -10.65 13.11 32.49
N ASP A 204 -11.25 12.81 33.64
CA ASP A 204 -12.22 13.67 34.31
C ASP A 204 -11.50 14.47 35.41
N TRP A 205 -11.27 15.75 35.15
CA TRP A 205 -10.53 16.61 36.07
C TRP A 205 -11.18 16.74 37.45
N SER A 206 -12.48 16.43 37.60
CA SER A 206 -13.15 16.44 38.90
C SER A 206 -12.65 15.35 39.85
N LEU A 207 -11.95 14.34 39.33
CA LEU A 207 -11.34 13.28 40.13
C LEU A 207 -10.00 13.71 40.75
N PRO A 208 -9.60 13.10 41.89
CA PRO A 208 -8.26 13.23 42.46
C PRO A 208 -7.11 12.89 41.49
N ALA A 209 -5.96 13.54 41.66
CA ALA A 209 -4.79 13.34 40.78
C ALA A 209 -4.28 11.88 40.77
N ASP A 210 -4.29 11.20 41.92
CA ASP A 210 -3.92 9.79 42.03
C ASP A 210 -4.85 8.88 41.22
N LYS A 211 -6.17 9.11 41.25
CA LYS A 211 -7.14 8.35 40.43
C LYS A 211 -6.94 8.54 38.94
N LEU A 212 -6.54 9.73 38.51
CA LEU A 212 -6.23 9.98 37.10
C LEU A 212 -4.88 9.36 36.70
N ALA A 213 -3.87 9.41 37.56
CA ALA A 213 -2.59 8.71 37.35
C ALA A 213 -2.78 7.19 37.27
N ASP A 214 -3.62 6.63 38.15
CA ASP A 214 -4.04 5.22 38.16
C ASP A 214 -4.64 4.79 36.82
N LEU A 215 -5.53 5.59 36.25
CA LEU A 215 -6.10 5.32 34.93
C LEU A 215 -5.03 5.30 33.83
N VAL A 216 -4.08 6.25 33.84
CA VAL A 216 -3.03 6.32 32.82
C VAL A 216 -2.12 5.09 32.88
N ARG A 217 -1.61 4.75 34.06
CA ARG A 217 -0.71 3.58 34.24
C ARG A 217 -1.43 2.24 34.03
N ALA A 218 -2.74 2.15 34.33
CA ALA A 218 -3.57 0.98 34.06
C ALA A 218 -3.75 0.67 32.57
N LEU A 219 -3.57 1.67 31.71
CA LEU A 219 -3.70 1.56 30.25
C LEU A 219 -2.33 1.48 29.54
N GLN A 220 -1.24 1.31 30.28
CA GLN A 220 0.10 1.20 29.72
C GLN A 220 0.52 -0.28 29.56
N PHE A 221 0.37 -0.76 28.32
CA PHE A 221 0.72 -2.14 27.90
C PHE A 221 2.08 -2.20 27.17
N GLY A 222 2.80 -1.08 27.07
CA GLY A 222 4.07 -0.99 26.34
C GLY A 222 3.92 -1.37 24.86
N PRO A 223 4.71 -2.32 24.32
CA PRO A 223 4.66 -2.70 22.91
C PRO A 223 3.49 -3.64 22.57
N TYR A 224 2.74 -4.13 23.57
CA TYR A 224 1.69 -5.13 23.37
C TYR A 224 0.33 -4.49 23.04
N PRO A 225 -0.58 -5.25 22.40
CA PRO A 225 -1.94 -4.81 22.16
C PRO A 225 -2.63 -4.32 23.44
N ASN A 226 -3.25 -3.15 23.36
CA ASN A 226 -4.07 -2.60 24.44
C ASN A 226 -5.55 -2.62 24.03
N PRO A 227 -6.32 -3.64 24.43
CA PRO A 227 -7.74 -3.71 24.13
C PRO A 227 -8.58 -2.71 24.95
N LEU A 228 -8.12 -2.30 26.14
CA LEU A 228 -8.91 -1.43 27.04
C LEU A 228 -9.04 0.02 26.56
N GLY A 229 -8.13 0.51 25.73
CA GLY A 229 -8.11 1.91 25.28
C GLY A 229 -6.90 2.68 25.81
N THR A 230 -6.62 3.85 25.25
CA THR A 230 -5.62 4.78 25.83
C THR A 230 -6.29 5.82 26.73
N ALA A 231 -5.63 6.29 27.78
CA ALA A 231 -6.11 7.46 28.54
C ALA A 231 -6.12 8.69 27.64
N LYS A 232 -7.16 9.53 27.75
CA LYS A 232 -7.41 10.61 26.79
C LYS A 232 -7.64 11.97 27.44
N LEU A 233 -6.97 12.95 26.89
CA LEU A 233 -7.12 14.37 27.16
C LEU A 233 -8.03 14.99 26.10
N LEU A 234 -9.07 15.71 26.53
CA LEU A 234 -9.86 16.58 25.66
C LEU A 234 -9.34 18.02 25.77
N THR A 235 -9.09 18.66 24.63
CA THR A 235 -8.75 20.08 24.51
C THR A 235 -9.74 20.80 23.57
N SER A 236 -9.56 22.11 23.38
CA SER A 236 -10.28 22.88 22.36
C SER A 236 -9.97 22.42 20.92
N SER A 237 -8.78 21.86 20.69
CA SER A 237 -8.31 21.38 19.39
C SER A 237 -8.67 19.92 19.11
N GLY A 238 -9.08 19.15 20.11
CA GLY A 238 -9.57 17.77 19.95
C GLY A 238 -9.07 16.81 21.04
N TRP A 239 -8.98 15.53 20.67
CA TRP A 239 -8.58 14.45 21.57
C TRP A 239 -7.11 14.08 21.40
N TYR A 240 -6.43 13.88 22.52
CA TYR A 240 -5.04 13.44 22.58
C TYR A 240 -4.93 12.24 23.52
N ALA A 241 -4.08 11.27 23.18
CA ALA A 241 -3.76 10.18 24.08
C ALA A 241 -2.65 10.60 25.04
N VAL A 242 -2.78 10.18 26.29
CA VAL A 242 -1.81 10.38 27.37
C VAL A 242 -1.22 9.03 27.72
N THR A 243 0.11 8.93 27.67
CA THR A 243 0.81 7.68 28.01
C THR A 243 1.61 7.77 29.29
N GLN A 244 1.80 8.96 29.86
CA GLN A 244 2.49 9.16 31.12
C GLN A 244 1.81 10.25 31.94
N ALA A 245 1.70 10.01 33.24
CA ALA A 245 1.20 10.98 34.19
C ALA A 245 1.90 10.83 35.55
N GLU A 246 2.15 11.96 36.22
CA GLU A 246 2.84 12.04 37.51
C GLU A 246 2.03 12.92 38.47
N VAL A 247 1.80 12.43 39.70
CA VAL A 247 1.16 13.22 40.75
C VAL A 247 2.20 14.13 41.38
N LEU A 248 1.99 15.45 41.30
CA LEU A 248 2.88 16.43 41.89
C LEU A 248 2.47 16.76 43.34
N PRO A 249 3.43 17.08 44.23
CA PRO A 249 3.13 17.44 45.59
C PRO A 249 2.43 18.80 45.67
N GLY A 250 1.50 18.92 46.63
CA GLY A 250 0.80 20.17 46.93
C GLY A 250 -0.61 20.25 46.35
N GLN A 251 -1.42 21.13 46.93
CA GLN A 251 -2.79 21.39 46.49
C GLN A 251 -2.84 22.74 45.77
N PRO A 252 -3.25 22.77 44.49
CA PRO A 252 -3.27 24.01 43.74
C PRO A 252 -4.44 24.90 44.16
N GLU A 253 -4.21 26.19 44.36
CA GLU A 253 -5.26 27.21 44.51
C GLU A 253 -5.79 27.64 43.12
N ALA A 254 -6.29 26.67 42.35
CA ALA A 254 -6.81 26.90 41.00
C ALA A 254 -8.13 26.16 40.77
N VAL A 255 -8.90 26.64 39.79
CA VAL A 255 -10.13 25.96 39.37
C VAL A 255 -9.77 24.61 38.76
N VAL A 256 -10.51 23.56 39.11
CA VAL A 256 -10.36 22.22 38.52
C VAL A 256 -10.32 22.26 36.99
N GLY A 257 -9.36 21.54 36.39
CA GLY A 257 -9.09 21.50 34.96
C GLY A 257 -8.24 22.66 34.44
N THR A 258 -7.75 23.55 35.30
CA THR A 258 -6.87 24.66 34.89
C THR A 258 -5.44 24.16 34.68
N VAL A 259 -4.85 24.50 33.53
CA VAL A 259 -3.42 24.31 33.26
C VAL A 259 -2.62 25.28 34.12
N LEU A 260 -1.77 24.76 34.99
CA LEU A 260 -0.92 25.53 35.90
C LEU A 260 0.39 25.91 35.24
N ALA A 261 0.97 24.97 34.48
CA ALA A 261 2.20 25.15 33.73
C ALA A 261 2.15 24.28 32.47
N SER A 262 2.76 24.75 31.38
CA SER A 262 2.94 23.98 30.16
C SER A 262 4.35 24.21 29.63
N SER A 263 5.02 23.12 29.26
CA SER A 263 6.39 23.11 28.76
C SER A 263 6.53 22.11 27.60
N GLU A 264 7.73 22.01 27.04
CA GLU A 264 8.03 21.00 26.03
C GLU A 264 7.90 19.57 26.56
N TYR A 265 8.07 19.36 27.87
CA TYR A 265 8.16 18.03 28.48
C TYR A 265 6.92 17.59 29.25
N GLY A 266 6.06 18.54 29.64
CA GLY A 266 4.87 18.22 30.41
C GLY A 266 3.91 19.40 30.60
N MET A 267 2.68 19.05 30.95
CA MET A 267 1.59 19.98 31.27
C MET A 267 1.01 19.65 32.63
N ASP A 268 1.04 20.62 33.54
CA ASP A 268 0.56 20.48 34.92
C ASP A 268 -0.87 20.97 35.00
N VAL A 269 -1.78 20.15 35.51
CA VAL A 269 -3.21 20.45 35.55
C VAL A 269 -3.74 20.29 36.97
N ALA A 270 -4.51 21.29 37.43
CA ALA A 270 -5.24 21.20 38.68
C ALA A 270 -6.40 20.20 38.57
N THR A 271 -6.49 19.27 39.52
CA THR A 271 -7.53 18.23 39.55
C THR A 271 -8.47 18.43 40.75
N GLY A 272 -9.44 17.53 40.96
CA GLY A 272 -10.35 17.59 42.11
C GLY A 272 -9.62 17.64 43.45
N SER A 273 -8.46 16.98 43.51
CA SER A 273 -7.48 17.15 44.59
C SER A 273 -6.07 16.83 44.11
N GLY A 274 -5.14 17.75 44.32
CA GLY A 274 -3.74 17.64 43.90
C GLY A 274 -3.49 18.20 42.50
N THR A 275 -2.28 17.96 42.00
CA THR A 275 -1.84 18.39 40.66
C THR A 275 -1.36 17.18 39.89
N LEU A 276 -1.76 17.06 38.62
CA LEU A 276 -1.33 16.00 37.73
C LEU A 276 -0.49 16.59 36.59
N ARG A 277 0.74 16.10 36.44
CA ARG A 277 1.58 16.37 35.27
C ARG A 277 1.29 15.32 34.21
N LEU A 278 0.91 15.76 33.01
CA LEU A 278 0.79 14.90 31.84
C LEU A 278 2.05 15.03 30.96
N SER A 279 2.56 13.91 30.45
CA SER A 279 3.67 13.87 29.51
C SER A 279 3.45 12.80 28.44
N ALA A 280 4.34 12.76 27.44
CA ALA A 280 4.29 11.80 26.33
C ALA A 280 2.91 11.75 25.64
N LEU A 281 2.44 12.93 25.22
CA LEU A 281 1.18 13.08 24.49
C LEU A 281 1.33 12.62 23.03
N THR A 282 0.28 12.00 22.51
CA THR A 282 0.15 11.71 21.08
C THR A 282 -1.21 12.16 20.58
N ASP A 283 -1.35 12.38 19.26
CA ASP A 283 -2.67 12.29 18.67
C ASP A 283 -3.23 10.86 18.80
N LEU A 284 -4.51 10.66 18.51
CA LEU A 284 -5.11 9.33 18.57
C LEU A 284 -4.60 8.37 17.48
N ALA A 285 -3.80 8.82 16.51
CA ALA A 285 -3.13 7.92 15.56
C ALA A 285 -1.74 7.49 16.06
N GLY A 286 -1.28 7.99 17.21
CA GLY A 286 0.02 7.68 17.81
C GLY A 286 1.15 8.61 17.39
N LYS A 287 0.88 9.72 16.68
CA LYS A 287 1.90 10.73 16.36
C LYS A 287 2.23 11.53 17.62
N PRO A 288 3.51 11.61 18.04
CA PRO A 288 3.90 12.42 19.19
C PRO A 288 3.54 13.89 19.04
N PHE A 289 3.15 14.50 20.15
CA PHE A 289 2.76 15.90 20.23
C PHE A 289 3.41 16.53 21.47
N LYS A 290 4.00 17.71 21.35
CA LYS A 290 4.55 18.40 22.52
C LYS A 290 3.41 19.11 23.24
N PRO A 291 3.36 19.11 24.58
CA PRO A 291 2.33 19.87 25.29
C PRO A 291 2.34 21.37 24.95
N ALA A 292 3.51 21.94 24.67
CA ALA A 292 3.65 23.32 24.19
C ALA A 292 3.05 23.59 22.79
N ASP A 293 2.85 22.54 21.97
CA ASP A 293 2.19 22.67 20.65
C ASP A 293 0.66 22.70 20.81
N LEU A 294 0.13 22.38 21.99
CA LEU A 294 -1.30 22.51 22.29
C LEU A 294 -1.61 23.97 22.58
N ASP A 295 -2.80 24.41 22.17
CA ASP A 295 -3.34 25.73 22.51
C ASP A 295 -3.81 25.78 23.98
N CYS A 296 -2.90 25.42 24.89
CA CYS A 296 -3.14 25.18 26.32
C CYS A 296 -1.98 25.78 27.13
N THR A 297 -2.02 27.10 27.32
CA THR A 297 -1.05 27.84 28.16
C THR A 297 -1.48 27.85 29.62
N ALA A 298 -0.59 28.27 30.53
CA ALA A 298 -0.95 28.50 31.93
C ALA A 298 -2.18 29.41 32.05
N GLY A 299 -3.13 29.03 32.91
CA GLY A 299 -4.44 29.67 33.05
C GLY A 299 -5.54 29.14 32.12
N THR A 300 -5.20 28.32 31.11
CA THR A 300 -6.20 27.71 30.22
C THR A 300 -7.04 26.71 31.00
N LYS A 301 -8.36 26.80 30.87
CA LYS A 301 -9.28 25.79 31.42
C LYS A 301 -9.55 24.72 30.39
N LEU A 302 -9.13 23.49 30.67
CA LEU A 302 -9.41 22.34 29.82
C LEU A 302 -10.92 21.99 29.87
N PRO A 303 -11.50 21.60 28.73
CA PRO A 303 -12.90 21.20 28.68
C PRO A 303 -13.13 19.91 29.49
N LEU A 304 -14.28 19.85 30.15
CA LEU A 304 -14.82 18.63 30.74
C LEU A 304 -15.86 18.03 29.79
N LEU A 305 -15.84 16.71 29.64
CA LEU A 305 -16.86 16.00 28.87
C LEU A 305 -18.18 16.01 29.67
N PRO A 306 -19.27 16.65 29.19
CA PRO A 306 -20.54 16.66 29.89
C PRO A 306 -21.09 15.25 30.11
N THR A 307 -21.80 15.01 31.21
CA THR A 307 -22.29 13.68 31.61
C THR A 307 -23.10 12.98 30.51
N ALA A 308 -23.93 13.72 29.76
CA ALA A 308 -24.71 13.17 28.66
C ALA A 308 -23.82 12.72 27.48
N GLU A 309 -22.79 13.50 27.14
CA GLU A 309 -21.82 13.15 26.10
C GLU A 309 -20.91 12.00 26.55
N ALA A 310 -20.53 11.95 27.83
CA ALA A 310 -19.77 10.86 28.43
C ALA A 310 -20.54 9.53 28.38
N ALA A 311 -21.85 9.55 28.66
CA ALA A 311 -22.71 8.38 28.55
C ALA A 311 -22.87 7.94 27.08
N GLN A 312 -23.10 8.89 26.16
CA GLN A 312 -23.18 8.61 24.72
C GLN A 312 -21.87 7.98 24.20
N LEU A 313 -20.74 8.57 24.56
CA LEU A 313 -19.40 8.10 24.19
C LEU A 313 -19.15 6.68 24.73
N SER A 314 -19.49 6.44 25.99
CA SER A 314 -19.33 5.12 26.63
C SER A 314 -20.13 4.04 25.92
N ALA A 315 -21.40 4.33 25.58
CA ALA A 315 -22.26 3.39 24.87
C ALA A 315 -21.73 3.07 23.46
N ALA A 316 -21.34 4.10 22.69
CA ALA A 316 -20.80 3.93 21.36
C ALA A 316 -19.46 3.17 21.36
N TYR A 317 -18.56 3.49 22.30
CA TYR A 317 -17.27 2.82 22.43
C TYR A 317 -17.42 1.36 22.87
N ALA A 318 -18.31 1.06 23.82
CA ALA A 318 -18.58 -0.30 24.28
C ALA A 318 -19.24 -1.19 23.21
N HIS A 319 -20.00 -0.61 22.28
CA HIS A 319 -20.52 -1.34 21.13
C HIS A 319 -19.39 -1.66 20.14
N SER A 320 -18.63 -0.64 19.72
CA SER A 320 -17.55 -0.86 18.74
C SER A 320 -16.42 -1.75 19.27
N SER A 321 -16.16 -1.76 20.58
CA SER A 321 -15.09 -2.55 21.18
C SER A 321 -15.28 -4.07 21.00
N GLN A 322 -16.54 -4.51 20.84
CA GLN A 322 -16.90 -5.91 20.57
C GLN A 322 -16.44 -6.37 19.18
N HIS A 323 -16.13 -5.43 18.31
CA HIS A 323 -15.83 -5.64 16.90
C HIS A 323 -14.40 -5.23 16.51
N GLU A 324 -13.51 -5.00 17.49
CA GLU A 324 -12.12 -4.57 17.20
C GLU A 324 -11.34 -5.58 16.37
N ALA A 325 -11.59 -6.89 16.53
CA ALA A 325 -10.96 -7.93 15.72
C ALA A 325 -11.36 -7.82 14.23
N TYR A 326 -12.64 -7.54 13.96
CA TYR A 326 -13.15 -7.27 12.62
C TYR A 326 -12.45 -6.04 12.02
N TRP A 327 -12.42 -4.92 12.75
CA TRP A 327 -11.76 -3.70 12.28
C TRP A 327 -10.26 -3.90 12.03
N ARG A 328 -9.54 -4.62 12.90
CA ARG A 328 -8.14 -4.95 12.66
C ARG A 328 -7.94 -5.68 11.33
N SER A 329 -8.79 -6.66 11.02
CA SER A 329 -8.76 -7.39 9.74
C SER A 329 -9.05 -6.49 8.54
N GLU A 330 -10.08 -5.64 8.63
CA GLU A 330 -10.47 -4.72 7.56
C GLU A 330 -9.37 -3.71 7.23
N TRP A 331 -8.73 -3.11 8.24
CA TRP A 331 -7.64 -2.15 8.03
C TRP A 331 -6.35 -2.78 7.52
N GLN A 332 -6.07 -4.04 7.88
CA GLN A 332 -4.94 -4.78 7.31
C GLN A 332 -5.17 -5.10 5.84
N SER A 333 -6.40 -5.43 5.47
CA SER A 333 -6.79 -5.76 4.10
C SER A 333 -6.99 -4.52 3.22
N ALA A 334 -6.98 -3.32 3.80
CA ALA A 334 -7.27 -2.09 3.09
C ALA A 334 -6.23 -1.82 1.98
N GLY A 335 -6.70 -1.79 0.73
CA GLY A 335 -5.89 -1.56 -0.46
C GLY A 335 -5.84 -0.08 -0.85
N PRO A 336 -4.72 0.44 -1.35
CA PRO A 336 -4.62 1.83 -1.76
C PRO A 336 -5.48 2.11 -3.00
N LEU A 337 -6.14 3.25 -3.02
CA LEU A 337 -6.75 3.81 -4.22
C LEU A 337 -6.15 5.18 -4.49
N ARG A 338 -5.54 5.36 -5.67
CA ARG A 338 -5.13 6.66 -6.19
C ARG A 338 -5.98 7.01 -7.40
N LEU A 339 -6.64 8.15 -7.32
CA LEU A 339 -7.42 8.65 -8.44
C LEU A 339 -6.45 9.17 -9.53
N PRO A 340 -6.51 8.71 -10.79
CA PRO A 340 -5.52 9.06 -11.82
C PRO A 340 -5.36 10.56 -12.07
N HIS A 341 -6.41 11.34 -11.83
CA HIS A 341 -6.45 12.79 -12.04
C HIS A 341 -6.06 13.60 -10.78
N ALA A 342 -5.79 12.92 -9.66
CA ALA A 342 -5.42 13.57 -8.42
C ALA A 342 -3.95 13.98 -8.41
N ARG A 343 -3.67 15.18 -7.89
CA ARG A 343 -2.34 15.74 -7.72
C ARG A 343 -1.97 15.73 -6.24
N GLY A 344 -0.75 15.29 -5.92
CA GLY A 344 -0.22 15.38 -4.56
C GLY A 344 -0.91 14.48 -3.52
N ALA A 345 -0.78 14.87 -2.26
CA ALA A 345 -1.42 14.22 -1.12
C ALA A 345 -2.43 15.18 -0.48
N ILE A 346 -3.40 14.62 0.25
CA ILE A 346 -4.41 15.43 0.95
C ILE A 346 -3.72 16.35 1.96
N GLY A 347 -4.02 17.65 1.86
CA GLY A 347 -3.50 18.69 2.74
C GLY A 347 -4.42 19.03 3.90
N VAL A 348 -4.00 19.99 4.72
CA VAL A 348 -4.73 20.46 5.92
C VAL A 348 -5.76 21.57 5.62
N ALA A 349 -5.78 22.13 4.40
CA ALA A 349 -6.69 23.20 4.00
C ALA A 349 -7.24 22.96 2.58
N PRO A 350 -8.25 22.10 2.43
CA PRO A 350 -8.78 21.75 1.11
C PRO A 350 -9.53 22.92 0.47
N VAL A 351 -9.44 23.05 -0.85
CA VAL A 351 -10.24 23.99 -1.64
C VAL A 351 -11.53 23.29 -2.06
N VAL A 352 -12.46 23.18 -1.11
CA VAL A 352 -13.69 22.39 -1.30
C VAL A 352 -14.57 22.98 -2.41
N ARG A 353 -15.00 22.13 -3.33
CA ARG A 353 -16.01 22.41 -4.36
C ARG A 353 -17.04 21.29 -4.41
N GLU A 354 -18.23 21.65 -4.86
CA GLU A 354 -19.37 20.74 -4.91
C GLU A 354 -19.97 20.71 -6.31
N LEU A 355 -20.39 19.53 -6.75
CA LEU A 355 -21.07 19.31 -8.03
C LEU A 355 -22.28 18.41 -7.79
N THR A 356 -23.48 18.98 -7.87
CA THR A 356 -24.73 18.21 -7.81
C THR A 356 -24.93 17.45 -9.11
N LEU A 357 -25.31 16.18 -9.01
CA LEU A 357 -25.35 15.28 -10.15
C LEU A 357 -26.81 14.93 -10.46
N PRO A 358 -27.26 15.06 -11.73
CA PRO A 358 -28.59 14.61 -12.12
C PRO A 358 -28.60 13.08 -12.09
N LEU A 359 -29.41 12.50 -11.20
CA LEU A 359 -29.70 11.06 -11.25
C LEU A 359 -30.76 10.79 -12.32
N LEU A 360 -30.55 9.70 -13.06
CA LEU A 360 -31.50 9.19 -14.04
C LEU A 360 -32.61 8.41 -13.28
N GLN A 361 -33.68 9.12 -12.94
CA GLN A 361 -34.97 8.65 -12.37
C GLN A 361 -34.98 8.07 -10.94
N HIS A 362 -36.15 8.20 -10.30
CA HIS A 362 -36.52 7.81 -8.94
C HIS A 362 -36.42 6.30 -8.66
N GLY A 363 -36.11 5.91 -7.41
CA GLY A 363 -36.24 4.54 -6.90
C GLY A 363 -34.97 3.68 -6.87
N ARG A 364 -33.77 4.28 -6.99
CA ARG A 364 -32.50 3.54 -6.89
C ARG A 364 -32.08 3.39 -5.43
N SER A 365 -31.57 2.23 -5.03
CA SER A 365 -31.00 2.11 -3.69
C SER A 365 -29.65 2.86 -3.61
N PRO A 366 -29.29 3.43 -2.44
CA PRO A 366 -27.97 4.02 -2.24
C PRO A 366 -26.83 3.05 -2.53
N ALA A 367 -27.01 1.76 -2.23
CA ALA A 367 -26.02 0.71 -2.49
C ALA A 367 -25.79 0.51 -3.98
N THR A 368 -26.84 0.50 -4.81
CA THR A 368 -26.69 0.42 -6.28
C THR A 368 -25.91 1.62 -6.83
N THR A 369 -26.18 2.82 -6.33
CA THR A 369 -25.43 4.03 -6.75
C THR A 369 -23.96 3.93 -6.36
N ALA A 370 -23.66 3.50 -5.12
CA ALA A 370 -22.30 3.23 -4.67
C ALA A 370 -21.61 2.17 -5.54
N ALA A 371 -22.30 1.09 -5.91
CA ALA A 371 -21.75 0.04 -6.78
C ALA A 371 -21.37 0.56 -8.17
N THR A 372 -22.14 1.49 -8.77
CA THR A 372 -21.75 2.10 -10.06
C THR A 372 -20.47 2.91 -9.93
N PHE A 373 -20.27 3.60 -8.81
CA PHE A 373 -19.08 4.40 -8.53
C PHE A 373 -17.87 3.51 -8.30
N VAL A 374 -18.03 2.42 -7.54
CA VAL A 374 -17.02 1.37 -7.35
C VAL A 374 -16.62 0.74 -8.70
N ALA A 375 -17.59 0.37 -9.55
CA ALA A 375 -17.31 -0.18 -10.87
C ALA A 375 -16.55 0.80 -11.77
N TRP A 376 -16.93 2.09 -11.75
CA TRP A 376 -16.22 3.13 -12.49
C TRP A 376 -14.78 3.29 -12.01
N LEU A 377 -14.55 3.38 -10.69
CA LEU A 377 -13.21 3.47 -10.12
C LEU A 377 -12.34 2.30 -10.56
N ALA A 378 -12.85 1.06 -10.45
CA ALA A 378 -12.16 -0.14 -10.90
C ALA A 378 -11.73 -0.06 -12.36
N ARG A 379 -12.61 0.43 -13.24
CA ARG A 379 -12.35 0.55 -14.68
C ARG A 379 -11.35 1.65 -15.02
N ILE A 380 -11.35 2.79 -14.32
CA ILE A 380 -10.38 3.86 -14.60
C ILE A 380 -9.03 3.61 -13.96
N THR A 381 -8.97 2.86 -12.86
CA THR A 381 -7.70 2.54 -12.18
C THR A 381 -7.13 1.19 -12.58
N GLN A 382 -7.91 0.33 -13.24
CA GLN A 382 -7.55 -1.06 -13.56
C GLN A 382 -7.16 -1.85 -12.30
N LEU A 383 -7.85 -1.58 -11.18
CA LEU A 383 -7.64 -2.26 -9.90
C LEU A 383 -8.76 -3.26 -9.64
N ASP A 384 -8.37 -4.50 -9.34
CA ASP A 384 -9.30 -5.56 -8.93
C ASP A 384 -9.58 -5.53 -7.42
N ASN A 385 -8.68 -4.92 -6.62
CA ASN A 385 -8.82 -4.80 -5.18
C ASN A 385 -8.40 -3.41 -4.72
N PHE A 386 -9.27 -2.70 -4.00
CA PHE A 386 -8.98 -1.39 -3.41
C PHE A 386 -9.95 -1.09 -2.27
N SER A 387 -9.67 -0.03 -1.51
CA SER A 387 -10.57 0.45 -0.47
C SER A 387 -10.99 1.89 -0.71
N LEU A 388 -12.26 2.16 -0.42
CA LEU A 388 -12.82 3.49 -0.31
C LEU A 388 -12.97 3.87 1.16
N GLY A 389 -13.02 5.16 1.46
CA GLY A 389 -13.57 5.61 2.73
C GLY A 389 -15.09 5.48 2.71
N TYR A 390 -15.69 4.96 3.76
CA TYR A 390 -17.12 5.06 4.01
C TYR A 390 -17.36 5.91 5.25
N ARG A 391 -18.13 6.99 5.12
CA ARG A 391 -18.51 7.86 6.24
C ARG A 391 -19.84 7.36 6.81
N PRO A 392 -19.82 6.69 7.99
CA PRO A 392 -21.00 5.99 8.48
C PRO A 392 -22.06 6.95 9.05
N ALA A 393 -23.33 6.61 8.82
CA ALA A 393 -24.46 7.36 9.37
C ALA A 393 -24.45 7.43 10.91
N ALA A 394 -23.89 6.44 11.59
CA ALA A 394 -23.75 6.41 13.04
C ALA A 394 -22.98 7.62 13.62
N LEU A 395 -22.06 8.23 12.86
CA LEU A 395 -21.37 9.45 13.30
C LEU A 395 -22.24 10.69 13.25
N GLN A 396 -23.34 10.66 12.49
CA GLN A 396 -24.22 11.81 12.30
C GLN A 396 -25.16 12.06 13.49
N THR A 397 -25.33 11.05 14.36
CA THR A 397 -26.17 11.13 15.57
C THR A 397 -25.38 11.50 16.83
N LEU A 398 -24.05 11.54 16.73
CA LEU A 398 -23.15 11.91 17.82
C LEU A 398 -22.97 13.43 17.89
N SER A 399 -22.71 13.95 19.10
CA SER A 399 -22.26 15.33 19.26
C SER A 399 -20.92 15.57 18.57
N LYS A 400 -20.56 16.83 18.29
CA LYS A 400 -19.27 17.17 17.64
C LYS A 400 -18.07 16.61 18.41
N VAL A 401 -18.11 16.67 19.73
CA VAL A 401 -17.04 16.18 20.61
C VAL A 401 -16.94 14.65 20.53
N CYS A 402 -18.06 13.93 20.67
CA CYS A 402 -18.08 12.47 20.55
C CYS A 402 -17.68 12.00 19.15
N LYS A 403 -18.15 12.66 18.08
CA LYS A 403 -17.79 12.33 16.69
C LYS A 403 -16.28 12.40 16.46
N SER A 404 -15.59 13.38 17.05
CA SER A 404 -14.14 13.56 16.89
C SER A 404 -13.30 12.46 17.58
N PHE A 405 -13.89 11.65 18.46
CA PHE A 405 -13.24 10.51 19.12
C PHE A 405 -13.09 9.29 18.19
N PHE A 406 -14.03 9.13 17.25
CA PHE A 406 -14.12 7.99 16.35
C PHE A 406 -13.46 8.29 14.99
N VAL A 407 -13.05 7.23 14.29
CA VAL A 407 -12.48 7.39 12.94
C VAL A 407 -13.49 8.08 12.02
N PRO A 408 -13.06 9.06 11.19
CA PRO A 408 -13.99 9.83 10.35
C PRO A 408 -14.54 9.01 9.18
N SER A 409 -13.83 7.96 8.77
CA SER A 409 -14.21 7.06 7.69
C SER A 409 -13.72 5.64 7.96
N LEU A 410 -14.54 4.66 7.61
CA LEU A 410 -14.26 3.23 7.65
C LEU A 410 -13.69 2.77 6.31
N PRO A 411 -12.79 1.77 6.25
CA PRO A 411 -12.45 1.13 4.99
C PRO A 411 -13.65 0.36 4.46
N LEU A 412 -14.10 0.72 3.25
CA LEU A 412 -14.99 -0.09 2.44
C LEU A 412 -14.12 -0.86 1.44
N PHE A 413 -13.75 -2.09 1.79
CA PHE A 413 -13.00 -2.97 0.90
C PHE A 413 -13.85 -3.39 -0.29
N CYS A 414 -13.28 -3.26 -1.49
CA CYS A 414 -13.91 -3.59 -2.75
C CYS A 414 -13.02 -4.59 -3.49
N GLN A 415 -13.52 -5.81 -3.66
CA GLN A 415 -12.94 -6.82 -4.53
C GLN A 415 -13.83 -7.02 -5.74
N ILE A 416 -13.27 -6.85 -6.92
CA ILE A 416 -13.99 -6.83 -8.20
C ILE A 416 -13.27 -7.78 -9.14
N THR A 417 -14.05 -8.58 -9.86
CA THR A 417 -13.52 -9.41 -10.94
C THR A 417 -14.13 -9.00 -12.26
N ALA A 418 -13.35 -9.08 -13.34
CA ALA A 418 -13.79 -8.66 -14.67
C ALA A 418 -15.11 -9.32 -15.14
N ARG A 419 -15.35 -10.56 -14.71
CA ARG A 419 -16.54 -11.37 -15.08
C ARG A 419 -17.72 -11.23 -14.12
N GLN A 420 -17.54 -10.62 -12.96
CA GLN A 420 -18.63 -10.38 -12.02
C GLN A 420 -19.70 -9.49 -12.68
N THR A 421 -20.97 -9.83 -12.49
CA THR A 421 -22.08 -9.01 -13.00
C THR A 421 -22.27 -7.78 -12.12
N PHE A 422 -22.86 -6.72 -12.69
CA PHE A 422 -23.18 -5.54 -11.89
C PHE A 422 -24.17 -5.84 -10.76
N ALA A 423 -25.15 -6.73 -10.98
CA ALA A 423 -26.10 -7.17 -9.95
C ALA A 423 -25.38 -7.80 -8.74
N GLN A 424 -24.39 -8.66 -9.00
CA GLN A 424 -23.57 -9.29 -7.95
C GLN A 424 -22.75 -8.25 -7.17
N LEU A 425 -22.18 -7.26 -7.86
CA LEU A 425 -21.47 -6.16 -7.20
C LEU A 425 -22.41 -5.33 -6.33
N GLY A 426 -23.62 -5.02 -6.82
CA GLY A 426 -24.64 -4.31 -6.06
C GLY A 426 -24.99 -5.02 -4.75
N GLN A 427 -25.26 -6.33 -4.82
CA GLN A 427 -25.54 -7.15 -3.64
C GLN A 427 -24.36 -7.20 -2.66
N HIS A 428 -23.13 -7.30 -3.18
CA HIS A 428 -21.92 -7.31 -2.35
C HIS A 428 -21.74 -5.97 -1.60
N ILE A 429 -21.89 -4.84 -2.30
CA ILE A 429 -21.78 -3.51 -1.69
C ILE A 429 -22.89 -3.29 -0.66
N GLU A 430 -24.13 -3.71 -0.95
CA GLU A 430 -25.24 -3.62 0.00
C GLU A 430 -24.96 -4.43 1.28
N ALA A 431 -24.55 -5.68 1.12
CA ALA A 431 -24.19 -6.55 2.25
C ALA A 431 -23.03 -5.96 3.07
N LYS A 432 -21.99 -5.43 2.40
CA LYS A 432 -20.85 -4.82 3.08
C LYS A 432 -21.22 -3.55 3.84
N LEU A 433 -22.06 -2.69 3.26
CA LEU A 433 -22.56 -1.49 3.97
C LEU A 433 -23.41 -1.87 5.19
N ALA A 434 -24.24 -2.92 5.10
CA ALA A 434 -24.99 -3.43 6.23
C ALA A 434 -24.09 -4.03 7.33
N GLU A 435 -23.06 -4.79 6.93
CA GLU A 435 -22.04 -5.33 7.84
C GLU A 435 -21.31 -4.19 8.58
N LEU A 436 -20.84 -3.16 7.86
CA LEU A 436 -20.18 -2.01 8.47
C LEU A 436 -21.07 -1.27 9.47
N ALA A 437 -22.38 -1.17 9.20
CA ALA A 437 -23.33 -0.56 10.13
C ALA A 437 -23.52 -1.37 11.42
N GLN A 438 -23.45 -2.70 11.36
CA GLN A 438 -23.60 -3.59 12.53
C GLN A 438 -22.38 -3.57 13.47
N HIS A 439 -21.18 -3.32 12.94
CA HIS A 439 -19.92 -3.37 13.70
C HIS A 439 -19.54 -2.04 14.39
N GLY A 440 -20.37 -1.00 14.22
CA GLY A 440 -20.17 0.32 14.84
C GLY A 440 -19.05 1.14 14.18
N VAL A 441 -18.48 2.08 14.93
CA VAL A 441 -17.35 2.91 14.46
C VAL A 441 -16.23 2.83 15.48
N PRO A 442 -15.00 2.42 15.10
CA PRO A 442 -13.90 2.30 16.06
C PRO A 442 -13.37 3.65 16.48
N ALA A 443 -12.88 3.70 17.71
CA ALA A 443 -12.12 4.83 18.22
C ALA A 443 -10.86 5.05 17.39
N ARG A 444 -10.42 6.31 17.22
CA ARG A 444 -9.22 6.64 16.44
C ARG A 444 -7.95 5.97 16.99
N ASP A 445 -7.91 5.73 18.30
CA ASP A 445 -6.79 5.10 19.01
C ASP A 445 -6.52 3.64 18.62
N ILE A 446 -7.41 2.99 17.86
CA ILE A 446 -7.24 1.60 17.44
C ILE A 446 -5.91 1.37 16.71
N VAL A 447 -5.48 2.32 15.88
CA VAL A 447 -4.21 2.20 15.13
C VAL A 447 -2.99 2.28 16.04
N GLN A 448 -3.05 3.08 17.10
CA GLN A 448 -1.99 3.21 18.10
C GLN A 448 -1.93 1.98 19.02
N ARG A 449 -3.09 1.42 19.38
CA ARG A 449 -3.22 0.31 20.33
C ARG A 449 -2.78 -1.04 19.79
N TYR A 450 -2.76 -1.21 18.47
CA TYR A 450 -2.42 -2.48 17.82
C TYR A 450 -1.18 -2.32 16.94
N PRO A 451 -0.03 -2.94 17.32
CA PRO A 451 1.24 -2.80 16.59
C PRO A 451 1.15 -3.08 15.09
N GLU A 452 0.35 -4.07 14.70
CA GLU A 452 0.15 -4.49 13.32
C GLU A 452 -0.58 -3.44 12.46
N LEU A 453 -1.32 -2.52 13.08
CA LEU A 453 -2.00 -1.43 12.38
C LEU A 453 -1.13 -0.17 12.25
N ARG A 454 0.02 -0.06 12.90
CA ARG A 454 0.85 1.17 12.90
C ARG A 454 1.23 1.63 11.49
N SER A 455 1.40 0.71 10.54
CA SER A 455 1.66 1.04 9.14
C SER A 455 0.48 1.72 8.42
N GLN A 456 -0.71 1.67 9.01
CA GLN A 456 -1.92 2.35 8.56
C GLN A 456 -2.07 3.75 9.16
N ALA A 457 -1.25 4.12 10.16
CA ALA A 457 -1.28 5.45 10.76
C ALA A 457 -1.06 6.53 9.69
N GLY A 458 -1.98 7.48 9.60
CA GLY A 458 -1.90 8.59 8.64
C GLY A 458 -2.23 8.23 7.18
N LYS A 459 -2.54 6.96 6.85
CA LYS A 459 -3.04 6.62 5.51
C LYS A 459 -4.48 7.11 5.36
N GLN A 460 -4.66 8.12 4.52
CA GLN A 460 -5.98 8.68 4.23
C GLN A 460 -6.57 8.04 2.98
N MET A 461 -7.87 7.74 3.06
CA MET A 461 -8.64 7.28 1.90
C MET A 461 -8.91 8.47 0.98
N GLN A 462 -8.31 8.47 -0.21
CA GLN A 462 -8.47 9.57 -1.17
C GLN A 462 -9.89 9.73 -1.68
N VAL A 463 -10.60 8.61 -1.83
CA VAL A 463 -11.97 8.60 -2.33
C VAL A 463 -12.87 8.01 -1.26
N ALA A 464 -14.01 8.66 -1.03
CA ALA A 464 -14.98 8.21 -0.04
C ALA A 464 -16.42 8.25 -0.55
N ILE A 465 -17.30 7.54 0.16
CA ILE A 465 -18.75 7.53 -0.02
C ILE A 465 -19.42 7.85 1.32
N GLU A 466 -20.51 8.60 1.28
CA GLU A 466 -21.36 8.89 2.43
C GLU A 466 -22.83 8.84 2.02
N ILE A 467 -23.65 8.19 2.85
CA ILE A 467 -25.11 8.17 2.68
C ILE A 467 -25.71 9.14 3.71
N VAL A 468 -26.48 10.12 3.23
CA VAL A 468 -27.02 11.22 4.05
C VAL A 468 -28.47 11.50 3.71
N ASP A 469 -29.18 12.17 4.62
CA ASP A 469 -30.51 12.69 4.29
C ASP A 469 -30.46 13.70 3.15
N LEU A 470 -31.51 13.73 2.32
CA LEU A 470 -31.60 14.62 1.15
C LEU A 470 -31.38 16.10 1.51
N ALA A 471 -31.84 16.53 2.69
CA ALA A 471 -31.65 17.89 3.19
C ALA A 471 -30.16 18.27 3.34
N LYS A 472 -29.29 17.31 3.71
CA LYS A 472 -27.84 17.54 3.84
C LYS A 472 -27.15 17.71 2.49
N ILE A 473 -27.68 17.10 1.42
CA ILE A 473 -27.17 17.29 0.05
C ILE A 473 -27.57 18.66 -0.49
N ALA A 474 -28.74 19.18 -0.08
CA ALA A 474 -29.20 20.50 -0.48
C ALA A 474 -28.50 21.66 0.26
N GLY A 475 -27.97 21.41 1.46
CA GLY A 475 -27.19 22.38 2.25
C GLY A 475 -25.68 22.29 2.00
N PRO A 476 -24.89 23.28 2.47
CA PRO A 476 -23.43 23.23 2.36
C PRO A 476 -22.84 22.05 3.13
N LEU A 477 -21.64 21.59 2.75
CA LEU A 477 -20.89 20.65 3.59
C LEU A 477 -20.61 21.27 4.97
N THR A 478 -21.07 20.62 6.05
CA THR A 478 -20.91 21.11 7.43
C THR A 478 -19.83 20.37 8.23
N ASP A 479 -19.26 19.31 7.67
CA ASP A 479 -18.28 18.45 8.32
C ASP A 479 -16.89 18.60 7.68
N ASP A 480 -15.84 18.28 8.44
CA ASP A 480 -14.47 18.28 7.94
C ASP A 480 -14.35 17.37 6.70
N PHE A 481 -13.73 17.92 5.66
CA PHE A 481 -13.46 17.26 4.40
C PHE A 481 -11.98 16.88 4.34
N ALA A 482 -11.68 15.59 4.22
CA ALA A 482 -10.31 15.06 4.20
C ALA A 482 -10.15 14.00 3.11
N HIS A 483 -10.69 14.29 1.92
CA HIS A 483 -10.65 13.40 0.76
C HIS A 483 -10.24 14.20 -0.48
N VAL A 484 -9.80 13.51 -1.53
CA VAL A 484 -9.72 14.09 -2.88
C VAL A 484 -11.12 14.21 -3.47
N LEU A 485 -11.94 13.16 -3.31
CA LEU A 485 -13.30 13.07 -3.84
C LEU A 485 -14.21 12.31 -2.87
N LEU A 486 -15.35 12.89 -2.54
CA LEU A 486 -16.42 12.27 -1.76
C LEU A 486 -17.69 12.22 -2.62
N LEU A 487 -18.25 11.02 -2.77
CA LEU A 487 -19.60 10.84 -3.30
C LEU A 487 -20.60 10.84 -2.14
N GLN A 488 -21.44 11.86 -2.06
CA GLN A 488 -22.59 11.84 -1.16
C GLN A 488 -23.83 11.37 -1.92
N ILE A 489 -24.55 10.41 -1.32
CA ILE A 489 -25.75 9.78 -1.89
C ILE A 489 -26.91 10.03 -0.92
N ALA A 490 -28.05 10.49 -1.43
CA ALA A 490 -29.25 10.66 -0.62
C ALA A 490 -29.72 9.29 -0.10
N SER A 491 -30.20 9.22 1.14
CA SER A 491 -30.71 7.99 1.75
C SER A 491 -31.91 7.41 1.00
N ASP A 492 -32.70 8.24 0.32
CA ASP A 492 -33.78 7.85 -0.59
C ASP A 492 -33.31 7.54 -2.02
N GLY A 493 -32.02 7.67 -2.29
CA GLY A 493 -31.40 7.47 -3.60
C GLY A 493 -31.83 8.47 -4.69
N SER A 494 -32.50 9.56 -4.32
CA SER A 494 -33.06 10.53 -5.27
C SER A 494 -32.02 11.52 -5.83
N ARG A 495 -30.92 11.74 -5.12
CA ARG A 495 -29.87 12.68 -5.52
C ARG A 495 -28.48 12.23 -5.06
N CYS A 496 -27.45 12.67 -5.77
CA CYS A 496 -26.07 12.59 -5.29
C CYS A 496 -25.29 13.88 -5.63
N ARG A 497 -24.18 14.09 -4.92
CA ARG A 497 -23.20 15.15 -5.24
C ARG A 497 -21.78 14.62 -5.10
N TRP A 498 -20.88 15.16 -5.92
CA TRP A 498 -19.45 15.06 -5.70
C TRP A 498 -18.98 16.27 -4.90
N VAL A 499 -18.23 16.01 -3.84
CA VAL A 499 -17.49 17.01 -3.07
C VAL A 499 -16.01 16.72 -3.27
N TYR A 500 -15.23 17.68 -3.74
CA TYR A 500 -13.83 17.45 -4.10
C TYR A 500 -12.92 18.60 -3.67
N ASP A 501 -11.63 18.29 -3.49
CA ASP A 501 -10.59 19.30 -3.29
C ASP A 501 -10.08 19.81 -4.64
N ALA A 502 -10.42 21.04 -5.02
CA ALA A 502 -9.99 21.64 -6.27
C ALA A 502 -8.47 21.91 -6.35
N ALA A 503 -7.75 21.87 -5.22
CA ALA A 503 -6.29 21.91 -5.23
C ALA A 503 -5.67 20.58 -5.67
N LEU A 504 -6.38 19.47 -5.46
CA LEU A 504 -5.91 18.11 -5.78
C LEU A 504 -6.54 17.57 -7.07
N LEU A 505 -7.77 17.96 -7.39
CA LEU A 505 -8.49 17.50 -8.57
C LEU A 505 -8.91 18.70 -9.43
N SER A 506 -8.27 18.87 -10.60
CA SER A 506 -8.61 19.95 -11.53
C SER A 506 -10.04 19.80 -12.05
N SER A 507 -10.76 20.91 -12.14
CA SER A 507 -12.08 20.97 -12.78
C SER A 507 -12.07 20.56 -14.25
N ASP A 508 -10.91 20.61 -14.91
CA ASP A 508 -10.77 20.25 -16.33
C ASP A 508 -11.09 18.76 -16.60
N TYR A 509 -10.86 17.89 -15.62
CA TYR A 509 -11.10 16.45 -15.76
C TYR A 509 -12.52 16.03 -15.36
N LEU A 510 -13.24 16.87 -14.63
CA LEU A 510 -14.56 16.53 -14.09
C LEU A 510 -15.61 16.20 -15.17
N PRO A 511 -15.70 16.93 -16.30
CA PRO A 511 -16.67 16.59 -17.34
C PRO A 511 -16.48 15.17 -17.89
N ASP A 512 -15.23 14.78 -18.17
CA ASP A 512 -14.92 13.44 -18.69
C ASP A 512 -15.15 12.35 -17.63
N MET A 513 -14.71 12.58 -16.39
CA MET A 513 -14.96 11.67 -15.28
C MET A 513 -16.45 11.44 -15.03
N LEU A 514 -17.26 12.52 -15.08
CA LEU A 514 -18.70 12.45 -14.90
C LEU A 514 -19.37 11.71 -16.06
N ALA A 515 -19.01 12.02 -17.30
CA ALA A 515 -19.54 11.33 -18.48
C ALA A 515 -19.25 9.81 -18.42
N GLN A 516 -18.05 9.43 -17.99
CA GLN A 516 -17.67 8.03 -17.81
C GLN A 516 -18.50 7.32 -16.74
N TRP A 517 -18.65 7.94 -15.56
CA TRP A 517 -19.46 7.37 -14.49
C TRP A 517 -20.94 7.30 -14.88
N GLN A 518 -21.47 8.31 -15.57
CA GLN A 518 -22.84 8.32 -16.11
C GLN A 518 -23.07 7.20 -17.11
N SER A 519 -22.10 6.91 -17.99
CA SER A 519 -22.17 5.80 -18.94
C SER A 519 -22.29 4.45 -18.22
N ILE A 520 -21.46 4.23 -17.18
CA ILE A 520 -21.55 3.03 -16.34
C ILE A 520 -22.89 2.97 -15.60
N LEU A 521 -23.34 4.09 -15.02
CA LEU A 521 -24.59 4.18 -14.29
C LEU A 521 -25.83 3.88 -15.17
N LEU A 522 -25.81 4.29 -16.44
CA LEU A 522 -26.84 3.99 -17.43
C LEU A 522 -26.83 2.50 -17.79
N ALA A 523 -25.66 1.96 -18.14
CA ALA A 523 -25.52 0.57 -18.58
C ALA A 523 -25.82 -0.44 -17.46
N ALA A 524 -25.35 -0.14 -16.25
CA ALA A 524 -25.62 -0.93 -15.05
C ALA A 524 -27.13 -1.04 -14.74
N HIS A 525 -27.90 -0.01 -15.10
CA HIS A 525 -29.35 0.00 -14.93
C HIS A 525 -30.07 -0.79 -16.03
N SER A 526 -29.68 -0.62 -17.29
CA SER A 526 -30.33 -1.32 -18.40
C SER A 526 -29.96 -2.80 -18.48
N SER A 527 -28.76 -3.17 -18.00
CA SER A 527 -28.16 -4.48 -18.19
C SER A 527 -27.43 -4.96 -16.92
N PRO A 528 -28.11 -5.14 -15.78
CA PRO A 528 -27.47 -5.47 -14.51
C PRO A 528 -26.74 -6.84 -14.52
N GLU A 529 -27.13 -7.75 -15.41
CA GLU A 529 -26.48 -9.05 -15.60
C GLU A 529 -25.21 -8.99 -16.48
N GLN A 530 -24.89 -7.83 -17.04
CA GLN A 530 -23.68 -7.65 -17.83
C GLN A 530 -22.44 -7.66 -16.91
N ALA A 531 -21.35 -8.25 -17.41
CA ALA A 531 -20.07 -8.25 -16.71
C ALA A 531 -19.51 -6.83 -16.59
N ILE A 532 -18.88 -6.51 -15.46
CA ILE A 532 -18.34 -5.17 -15.18
C ILE A 532 -17.31 -4.75 -16.24
N ALA A 533 -16.51 -5.67 -16.78
CA ALA A 533 -15.54 -5.38 -17.84
C ALA A 533 -16.18 -4.97 -19.18
N ASP A 534 -17.42 -5.41 -19.43
CA ASP A 534 -18.13 -5.15 -20.68
C ASP A 534 -18.99 -3.89 -20.63
N LEU A 535 -19.21 -3.31 -19.44
CA LEU A 535 -19.91 -2.04 -19.31
C LEU A 535 -19.18 -0.92 -20.09
N PRO A 536 -19.89 -0.10 -20.86
CA PRO A 536 -19.28 0.99 -21.62
C PRO A 536 -18.76 2.09 -20.68
N LEU A 537 -17.45 2.34 -20.72
CA LEU A 537 -16.83 3.47 -20.01
C LEU A 537 -17.00 4.80 -20.76
N LEU A 538 -16.99 4.75 -22.10
CA LEU A 538 -17.20 5.92 -22.95
C LEU A 538 -18.56 5.83 -23.63
N ASP A 539 -19.20 6.98 -23.80
CA ASP A 539 -20.36 7.11 -24.68
C ASP A 539 -19.95 6.94 -26.16
N ALA A 540 -20.94 6.95 -27.05
CA ALA A 540 -20.70 6.78 -28.48
C ALA A 540 -19.79 7.86 -29.08
N ALA A 541 -19.92 9.10 -28.60
CA ALA A 541 -19.12 10.24 -29.06
C ALA A 541 -17.65 10.12 -28.60
N GLY A 542 -17.42 9.79 -27.33
CA GLY A 542 -16.09 9.54 -26.77
C GLY A 542 -15.41 8.36 -27.44
N ARG A 543 -16.15 7.26 -27.68
CA ARG A 543 -15.62 6.09 -28.40
C ARG A 543 -15.23 6.45 -29.84
N LYS A 544 -16.06 7.19 -30.57
CA LYS A 544 -15.72 7.70 -31.91
C LYS A 544 -14.47 8.56 -31.87
N ARG A 545 -14.36 9.48 -30.90
CA ARG A 545 -13.20 10.36 -30.75
C ARG A 545 -11.89 9.57 -30.63
N VAL A 546 -11.85 8.61 -29.71
CA VAL A 546 -10.64 7.82 -29.42
C VAL A 546 -10.30 6.85 -30.55
N LEU A 547 -11.30 6.16 -31.13
CA LEU A 547 -11.05 5.10 -32.11
C LEU A 547 -10.94 5.61 -33.55
N LEU A 548 -11.63 6.70 -33.89
CA LEU A 548 -11.75 7.21 -35.25
C LEU A 548 -11.13 8.60 -35.39
N ASP A 549 -11.59 9.60 -34.64
CA ASP A 549 -11.19 11.00 -34.88
C ASP A 549 -9.69 11.23 -34.60
N TRP A 550 -9.15 10.70 -33.51
CA TRP A 550 -7.71 10.76 -33.19
C TRP A 550 -6.83 9.91 -34.11
N ASN A 551 -7.41 8.87 -34.73
CA ASN A 551 -6.72 7.97 -35.64
C ASN A 551 -6.93 8.33 -37.12
N ALA A 552 -7.57 9.47 -37.42
CA ALA A 552 -7.77 9.97 -38.78
C ALA A 552 -6.48 10.57 -39.37
N THR A 553 -5.40 9.80 -39.36
CA THR A 553 -4.04 10.21 -39.75
C THR A 553 -3.64 9.70 -41.14
N ALA A 554 -4.60 9.17 -41.91
CA ALA A 554 -4.34 8.59 -43.23
C ALA A 554 -3.92 9.67 -44.25
N VAL A 555 -2.74 9.51 -44.84
CA VAL A 555 -2.23 10.32 -45.94
C VAL A 555 -1.97 9.41 -47.14
N ALA A 556 -2.55 9.74 -48.29
CA ALA A 556 -2.40 8.94 -49.50
C ALA A 556 -1.04 9.22 -50.16
N HIS A 557 -0.23 8.17 -50.34
CA HIS A 557 0.97 8.19 -51.16
C HIS A 557 0.80 7.18 -52.30
N ALA A 558 0.59 7.64 -53.54
CA ALA A 558 0.30 6.77 -54.68
C ALA A 558 1.45 5.80 -55.01
N SER A 559 2.69 6.21 -54.75
CA SER A 559 3.89 5.36 -54.76
C SER A 559 4.98 6.09 -53.96
N PRO A 560 5.10 5.83 -52.64
CA PRO A 560 6.08 6.54 -51.84
C PRO A 560 7.50 6.14 -52.30
N PRO A 561 8.37 7.10 -52.66
CA PRO A 561 9.76 6.82 -53.00
C PRO A 561 10.49 6.25 -51.78
N ALA A 562 11.52 5.44 -52.00
CA ALA A 562 12.44 5.07 -50.93
C ALA A 562 13.18 6.30 -50.37
N PHE A 563 13.72 6.22 -49.16
CA PHE A 563 14.34 7.40 -48.54
C PHE A 563 15.51 7.95 -49.37
N HIS A 564 16.36 7.08 -49.92
CA HIS A 564 17.46 7.53 -50.77
C HIS A 564 16.98 8.26 -52.04
N GLN A 565 15.79 7.94 -52.55
CA GLN A 565 15.19 8.64 -53.69
C GLN A 565 14.66 10.03 -53.29
N LEU A 566 14.15 10.20 -52.06
CA LEU A 566 13.83 11.54 -51.52
C LEU A 566 15.09 12.40 -51.44
N PHE A 567 16.19 11.82 -50.95
CA PHE A 567 17.49 12.50 -50.93
C PHE A 567 17.95 12.86 -52.35
N GLU A 568 17.87 11.94 -53.31
CA GLU A 568 18.27 12.16 -54.71
C GLU A 568 17.44 13.27 -55.39
N GLN A 569 16.16 13.39 -55.08
CA GLN A 569 15.34 14.51 -55.55
C GLN A 569 15.90 15.86 -55.06
N GLN A 570 16.39 15.93 -53.83
CA GLN A 570 17.03 17.13 -53.30
C GLN A 570 18.40 17.38 -53.97
N VAL A 571 19.14 16.31 -54.31
CA VAL A 571 20.39 16.43 -55.08
C VAL A 571 20.13 17.05 -56.46
N ASP A 572 19.06 16.63 -57.13
CA ASP A 572 18.68 17.17 -58.44
C ASP A 572 18.19 18.62 -58.36
N ALA A 573 17.46 18.96 -57.29
CA ALA A 573 16.93 20.31 -57.09
C ALA A 573 18.00 21.34 -56.70
N GLN A 574 19.00 20.95 -55.89
CA GLN A 574 19.98 21.88 -55.30
C GLN A 574 21.38 21.26 -55.13
N PRO A 575 22.07 20.88 -56.23
CA PRO A 575 23.29 20.09 -56.18
C PRO A 575 24.45 20.79 -55.43
N ALA A 576 24.54 22.12 -55.52
CA ALA A 576 25.60 22.91 -54.90
C ALA A 576 25.30 23.33 -53.44
N ALA A 577 24.09 23.08 -52.92
CA ALA A 577 23.71 23.47 -51.57
C ALA A 577 24.44 22.60 -50.52
N PRO A 578 24.72 23.14 -49.32
CA PRO A 578 25.35 22.38 -48.23
C PRO A 578 24.42 21.27 -47.72
N ALA A 579 24.87 20.01 -47.84
CA ALA A 579 24.16 18.84 -47.31
C ALA A 579 24.67 18.46 -45.91
N LEU A 580 26.00 18.37 -45.74
CA LEU A 580 26.63 18.05 -44.45
C LEU A 580 27.57 19.15 -44.01
N LEU A 581 27.58 19.41 -42.70
CA LEU A 581 28.54 20.29 -42.06
C LEU A 581 29.15 19.60 -40.84
N PHE A 582 30.47 19.58 -40.74
CA PHE A 582 31.19 19.03 -39.58
C PHE A 582 32.42 19.89 -39.26
N GLY A 583 32.37 20.61 -38.14
CA GLY A 583 33.33 21.69 -37.90
C GLY A 583 33.24 22.75 -39.00
N ASP A 584 34.38 23.06 -39.63
CA ASP A 584 34.45 24.02 -40.74
C ASP A 584 34.34 23.33 -42.12
N ALA A 585 34.31 21.99 -42.14
CA ALA A 585 34.17 21.23 -43.38
C ALA A 585 32.70 21.15 -43.81
N VAL A 586 32.48 21.23 -45.13
CA VAL A 586 31.15 21.18 -45.75
C VAL A 586 31.18 20.25 -46.95
N LEU A 587 30.16 19.41 -47.09
CA LEU A 587 29.87 18.67 -48.32
C LEU A 587 28.57 19.17 -48.94
N SER A 588 28.60 19.45 -50.23
CA SER A 588 27.39 19.73 -51.01
C SER A 588 26.57 18.46 -51.26
N TYR A 589 25.30 18.62 -51.62
CA TYR A 589 24.43 17.51 -52.02
C TYR A 589 25.03 16.66 -53.14
N ALA A 590 25.61 17.28 -54.18
CA ALA A 590 26.24 16.56 -55.29
C ALA A 590 27.48 15.78 -54.87
N GLN A 591 28.31 16.33 -53.97
CA GLN A 591 29.50 15.63 -53.45
C GLN A 591 29.12 14.46 -52.55
N LEU A 592 28.10 14.64 -51.69
CA LEU A 592 27.57 13.58 -50.84
C LEU A 592 27.00 12.44 -51.69
N ASP A 593 26.18 12.76 -52.70
CA ASP A 593 25.59 11.77 -53.60
C ASP A 593 26.65 10.99 -54.38
N ALA A 594 27.65 11.69 -54.94
CA ALA A 594 28.74 11.04 -55.69
C ALA A 594 29.51 10.02 -54.83
N ARG A 595 29.88 10.39 -53.60
CA ARG A 595 30.60 9.50 -52.67
C ARG A 595 29.72 8.34 -52.21
N ALA A 596 28.45 8.61 -51.91
CA ALA A 596 27.50 7.56 -51.54
C ALA A 596 27.24 6.58 -52.69
N ASN A 597 27.15 7.06 -53.94
CA ASN A 597 27.00 6.21 -55.12
C ASN A 597 28.25 5.33 -55.34
N GLN A 598 29.46 5.88 -55.21
CA GLN A 598 30.71 5.11 -55.32
C GLN A 598 30.77 3.95 -54.33
N LEU A 599 30.47 4.22 -53.06
CA LEU A 599 30.40 3.18 -52.04
C LEU A 599 29.23 2.21 -52.31
N ALA A 600 28.08 2.69 -52.80
CA ALA A 600 26.96 1.82 -53.15
C ALA A 600 27.32 0.83 -54.26
N HIS A 601 28.08 1.24 -55.29
CA HIS A 601 28.59 0.33 -56.33
C HIS A 601 29.49 -0.76 -55.73
N ALA A 602 30.41 -0.40 -54.83
CA ALA A 602 31.26 -1.36 -54.13
C ALA A 602 30.42 -2.35 -53.30
N LEU A 603 29.49 -1.85 -52.49
CA LEU A 603 28.59 -2.66 -51.66
C LEU A 603 27.75 -3.60 -52.53
N ARG A 604 27.24 -3.11 -53.66
CA ARG A 604 26.47 -3.92 -54.60
C ARG A 604 27.31 -5.06 -55.20
N ALA A 605 28.55 -4.77 -55.60
CA ALA A 605 29.49 -5.77 -56.08
C ALA A 605 29.84 -6.82 -55.00
N ALA A 606 29.84 -6.42 -53.72
CA ALA A 606 30.05 -7.32 -52.57
C ALA A 606 28.81 -8.16 -52.20
N GLY A 607 27.68 -7.95 -52.88
CA GLY A 607 26.44 -8.71 -52.71
C GLY A 607 25.41 -8.05 -51.80
N VAL A 608 25.54 -6.76 -51.50
CA VAL A 608 24.50 -5.99 -50.79
C VAL A 608 23.29 -5.79 -51.71
N GLY A 609 22.10 -5.99 -51.14
CA GLY A 609 20.83 -5.95 -51.84
C GLY A 609 19.66 -6.03 -50.85
N PRO A 610 18.44 -6.31 -51.35
CA PRO A 610 17.22 -6.36 -50.53
C PRO A 610 17.41 -7.20 -49.25
N ASP A 611 17.11 -6.60 -48.10
CA ASP A 611 17.17 -7.19 -46.76
C ASP A 611 18.56 -7.68 -46.31
N VAL A 612 19.61 -7.35 -47.06
CA VAL A 612 20.99 -7.66 -46.68
C VAL A 612 21.49 -6.62 -45.68
N CYS A 613 21.79 -7.07 -44.46
CA CYS A 613 22.35 -6.25 -43.40
C CYS A 613 23.83 -5.90 -43.65
N VAL A 614 24.21 -4.65 -43.38
CA VAL A 614 25.60 -4.17 -43.37
C VAL A 614 25.86 -3.52 -42.01
N GLY A 615 26.86 -4.00 -41.28
CA GLY A 615 27.24 -3.41 -40.00
C GLY A 615 27.95 -2.08 -40.21
N VAL A 616 27.72 -1.10 -39.33
CA VAL A 616 28.33 0.23 -39.40
C VAL A 616 28.92 0.57 -38.04
N CYS A 617 30.25 0.49 -37.93
CA CYS A 617 31.03 0.78 -36.72
C CYS A 617 31.95 1.98 -37.00
N LEU A 618 31.35 3.17 -37.15
CA LEU A 618 32.04 4.42 -37.51
C LEU A 618 31.78 5.49 -36.45
N SER A 619 32.78 6.31 -36.18
CA SER A 619 32.60 7.55 -35.44
C SER A 619 31.72 8.54 -36.23
N ARG A 620 31.17 9.55 -35.54
CA ARG A 620 30.39 10.60 -36.20
C ARG A 620 31.28 11.41 -37.14
N SER A 621 31.05 11.25 -38.45
CA SER A 621 31.83 11.83 -39.53
C SER A 621 31.01 11.93 -40.81
N PHE A 622 31.58 12.48 -41.88
CA PHE A 622 30.94 12.43 -43.20
C PHE A 622 30.83 10.99 -43.71
N GLU A 623 31.84 10.18 -43.42
CA GLU A 623 31.94 8.77 -43.82
C GLU A 623 30.79 7.95 -43.23
N LEU A 624 30.35 8.26 -42.02
CA LEU A 624 29.16 7.64 -41.42
C LEU A 624 27.90 7.92 -42.25
N VAL A 625 27.61 9.18 -42.58
CA VAL A 625 26.41 9.52 -43.38
C VAL A 625 26.51 8.97 -44.81
N ILE A 626 27.71 9.02 -45.40
CA ILE A 626 28.00 8.41 -46.72
C ILE A 626 27.71 6.91 -46.68
N ALA A 627 28.15 6.20 -45.64
CA ALA A 627 27.93 4.76 -45.46
C ALA A 627 26.43 4.43 -45.36
N LEU A 628 25.68 5.16 -44.53
CA LEU A 628 24.24 4.95 -44.36
C LEU A 628 23.49 5.15 -45.69
N LEU A 629 23.76 6.24 -46.42
CA LEU A 629 23.15 6.49 -47.71
C LEU A 629 23.56 5.45 -48.76
N ALA A 630 24.83 5.05 -48.78
CA ALA A 630 25.34 4.04 -49.72
C ALA A 630 24.69 2.67 -49.52
N ILE A 631 24.48 2.25 -48.26
CA ILE A 631 23.79 1.00 -47.92
C ILE A 631 22.34 1.05 -48.44
N LEU A 632 21.63 2.15 -48.20
CA LEU A 632 20.26 2.33 -48.69
C LEU A 632 20.18 2.35 -50.22
N LYS A 633 21.15 2.99 -50.89
CA LYS A 633 21.26 3.03 -52.37
C LYS A 633 21.61 1.68 -52.99
N ALA A 634 22.39 0.86 -52.30
CA ALA A 634 22.65 -0.53 -52.69
C ALA A 634 21.46 -1.47 -52.44
N GLY A 635 20.40 -0.98 -51.79
CA GLY A 635 19.18 -1.72 -51.43
C GLY A 635 19.30 -2.53 -50.14
N GLY A 636 20.37 -2.35 -49.36
CA GLY A 636 20.59 -3.03 -48.09
C GLY A 636 20.06 -2.27 -46.88
N ALA A 637 20.26 -2.86 -45.70
CA ALA A 637 19.88 -2.29 -44.42
C ALA A 637 21.10 -2.09 -43.53
N TYR A 638 21.22 -0.95 -42.87
CA TYR A 638 22.35 -0.72 -41.96
C TYR A 638 22.06 -1.23 -40.55
N VAL A 639 23.10 -1.72 -39.89
CA VAL A 639 23.09 -2.14 -38.48
C VAL A 639 24.14 -1.31 -37.75
N PRO A 640 23.76 -0.24 -37.03
CA PRO A 640 24.72 0.57 -36.31
C PRO A 640 25.31 -0.23 -35.15
N LEU A 641 26.63 -0.11 -34.98
CA LEU A 641 27.43 -0.79 -33.97
C LEU A 641 28.20 0.28 -33.19
N ASP A 642 27.87 0.47 -31.91
CA ASP A 642 28.61 1.40 -31.05
C ASP A 642 29.97 0.82 -30.68
N PRO A 643 31.09 1.44 -31.09
CA PRO A 643 32.42 0.97 -30.70
C PRO A 643 32.64 1.02 -29.18
N ALA A 644 31.87 1.82 -28.44
CA ALA A 644 31.95 1.89 -26.98
C ALA A 644 31.18 0.76 -26.28
N TYR A 645 30.41 -0.06 -27.01
CA TYR A 645 29.74 -1.21 -26.41
C TYR A 645 30.73 -2.29 -25.96
N PRO A 646 30.41 -3.04 -24.88
CA PRO A 646 31.23 -4.18 -24.48
C PRO A 646 31.38 -5.18 -25.63
N PRO A 647 32.58 -5.79 -25.81
CA PRO A 647 32.83 -6.72 -26.92
C PRO A 647 31.82 -7.87 -27.02
N GLN A 648 31.33 -8.38 -25.89
CA GLN A 648 30.31 -9.45 -25.86
C GLN A 648 28.98 -8.98 -26.45
N ARG A 649 28.60 -7.71 -26.22
CA ARG A 649 27.38 -7.12 -26.77
C ARG A 649 27.50 -6.96 -28.28
N LEU A 650 28.64 -6.46 -28.77
CA LEU A 650 28.90 -6.35 -30.20
C LEU A 650 28.94 -7.73 -30.87
N ALA A 651 29.60 -8.72 -30.26
CA ALA A 651 29.64 -10.09 -30.77
C ALA A 651 28.24 -10.70 -30.88
N HIS A 652 27.38 -10.48 -29.87
CA HIS A 652 25.97 -10.90 -29.93
C HIS A 652 25.22 -10.22 -31.08
N MET A 653 25.31 -8.89 -31.20
CA MET A 653 24.65 -8.14 -32.28
C MET A 653 25.12 -8.59 -33.67
N LEU A 654 26.42 -8.83 -33.83
CA LEU A 654 27.01 -9.31 -35.08
C LEU A 654 26.56 -10.74 -35.42
N ALA A 655 26.47 -11.63 -34.43
CA ALA A 655 25.98 -12.98 -34.63
C ALA A 655 24.48 -12.99 -34.98
N ASP A 656 23.68 -12.21 -34.26
CA ASP A 656 22.22 -12.13 -34.42
C ASP A 656 21.83 -11.46 -35.74
N ALA A 657 22.43 -10.32 -36.10
CA ALA A 657 22.14 -9.61 -37.35
C ALA A 657 22.80 -10.26 -38.58
N SER A 658 23.85 -11.05 -38.39
CA SER A 658 24.63 -11.71 -39.45
C SER A 658 24.90 -10.80 -40.66
N PRO A 659 25.51 -9.62 -40.46
CA PRO A 659 25.71 -8.69 -41.56
C PRO A 659 26.63 -9.30 -42.63
N ARG A 660 26.42 -8.91 -43.88
CA ARG A 660 27.23 -9.37 -45.04
C ARG A 660 28.69 -8.91 -44.94
N LEU A 661 28.87 -7.69 -44.45
CA LEU A 661 30.15 -7.06 -44.17
C LEU A 661 29.94 -5.96 -43.12
N VAL A 662 31.04 -5.48 -42.52
CA VAL A 662 31.03 -4.35 -41.58
C VAL A 662 31.88 -3.22 -42.14
N LEU A 663 31.31 -2.03 -42.22
CA LEU A 663 32.02 -0.78 -42.50
C LEU A 663 32.54 -0.20 -41.19
N ALA A 664 33.83 0.08 -41.12
CA ALA A 664 34.49 0.60 -39.92
C ALA A 664 35.61 1.59 -40.26
N GLU A 665 36.20 2.18 -39.23
CA GLU A 665 37.45 2.94 -39.32
C GLU A 665 38.55 2.17 -38.58
N GLN A 666 39.82 2.44 -38.91
CA GLN A 666 40.97 1.72 -38.38
C GLN A 666 40.98 1.69 -36.84
N ALA A 667 40.54 2.78 -36.20
CA ALA A 667 40.45 2.92 -34.75
C ALA A 667 39.45 1.94 -34.09
N HIS A 668 38.54 1.33 -34.85
CA HIS A 668 37.49 0.45 -34.33
C HIS A 668 37.64 -1.00 -34.81
N ALA A 669 38.69 -1.32 -35.58
CA ALA A 669 38.92 -2.68 -36.08
C ALA A 669 39.02 -3.72 -34.93
N ASP A 670 39.61 -3.32 -33.79
CA ASP A 670 39.86 -4.22 -32.66
C ASP A 670 38.59 -4.69 -31.94
N VAL A 671 37.56 -3.85 -31.84
CA VAL A 671 36.29 -4.24 -31.20
C VAL A 671 35.47 -5.18 -32.08
N LEU A 672 35.84 -5.32 -33.35
CA LEU A 672 35.18 -6.18 -34.34
C LEU A 672 35.86 -7.55 -34.51
N ARG A 673 36.91 -7.87 -33.74
CA ARG A 673 37.67 -9.14 -33.88
C ARG A 673 36.82 -10.41 -33.78
N ALA A 674 35.65 -10.35 -33.13
CA ALA A 674 34.72 -11.46 -33.02
C ALA A 674 33.91 -11.72 -34.30
N TYR A 675 33.91 -10.78 -35.26
CA TYR A 675 33.24 -10.93 -36.54
C TYR A 675 34.12 -11.70 -37.54
N ALA A 676 33.60 -12.81 -38.08
CA ALA A 676 34.33 -13.64 -39.03
C ALA A 676 34.19 -13.17 -40.50
N GLY A 677 33.34 -12.18 -40.78
CA GLY A 677 33.10 -11.68 -42.13
C GLY A 677 34.02 -10.51 -42.53
N PRO A 678 33.84 -9.97 -43.75
CA PRO A 678 34.67 -8.88 -44.26
C PRO A 678 34.46 -7.58 -43.47
N VAL A 679 35.56 -6.96 -43.02
CA VAL A 679 35.57 -5.61 -42.44
C VAL A 679 36.24 -4.67 -43.44
N TRP A 680 35.55 -3.59 -43.83
CA TRP A 680 36.08 -2.56 -44.72
C TRP A 680 36.40 -1.31 -43.91
N LEU A 681 37.67 -0.93 -43.91
CA LEU A 681 38.17 0.27 -43.24
C LEU A 681 38.07 1.45 -44.21
N LEU A 682 37.14 2.38 -43.97
CA LEU A 682 36.84 3.49 -44.90
C LEU A 682 37.87 4.63 -44.85
N ASP A 683 38.68 4.68 -43.81
CA ASP A 683 39.78 5.61 -43.61
C ASP A 683 41.13 5.10 -44.16
N GLU A 684 41.17 3.86 -44.69
CA GLU A 684 42.35 3.30 -45.34
C GLU A 684 42.59 3.91 -46.72
N ALA A 685 43.81 4.39 -46.98
CA ALA A 685 44.16 5.10 -48.21
C ALA A 685 43.91 4.28 -49.48
N GLU A 686 44.20 2.97 -49.45
CA GLU A 686 43.94 2.07 -50.58
C GLU A 686 42.44 1.93 -50.85
N ARG A 687 41.63 1.78 -49.79
CA ARG A 687 40.17 1.74 -49.90
C ARG A 687 39.61 3.05 -50.46
N GLN A 688 40.11 4.19 -50.01
CA GLN A 688 39.68 5.49 -50.52
C GLN A 688 40.02 5.66 -52.00
N ALA A 689 41.21 5.24 -52.43
CA ALA A 689 41.62 5.26 -53.83
C ALA A 689 40.76 4.32 -54.70
N GLU A 690 40.45 3.12 -54.20
CA GLU A 690 39.55 2.16 -54.86
C GLU A 690 38.16 2.78 -55.06
N LEU A 691 37.55 3.31 -53.99
CA LEU A 691 36.22 3.92 -54.04
C LEU A 691 36.17 5.14 -54.97
N ALA A 692 37.22 5.98 -54.97
CA ALA A 692 37.31 7.15 -55.84
C ALA A 692 37.36 6.78 -57.33
N GLY A 693 37.83 5.58 -57.67
CA GLY A 693 37.88 5.05 -59.04
C GLY A 693 36.56 4.45 -59.54
N LEU A 694 35.57 4.25 -58.66
CA LEU A 694 34.26 3.69 -59.02
C LEU A 694 33.33 4.75 -59.63
N ALA A 695 32.32 4.26 -60.35
CA ALA A 695 31.28 5.12 -60.92
C ALA A 695 30.53 5.88 -59.82
N SER A 696 30.32 7.18 -60.02
CA SER A 696 29.50 8.03 -59.15
C SER A 696 28.03 8.12 -59.60
N THR A 697 27.65 7.40 -60.64
CA THR A 697 26.27 7.34 -61.15
C THR A 697 25.36 6.51 -60.25
N ARG A 698 24.09 6.91 -60.12
CA ARG A 698 23.07 6.16 -59.36
C ARG A 698 22.91 4.72 -59.88
N LEU A 699 22.69 3.77 -58.97
CA LEU A 699 22.44 2.37 -59.32
C LEU A 699 21.04 2.13 -59.91
N ASN A 700 20.07 3.01 -59.63
CA ASN A 700 18.68 2.92 -60.10
C ASN A 700 18.02 1.54 -59.85
N LEU A 701 18.23 0.98 -58.64
CA LEU A 701 17.64 -0.31 -58.26
C LEU A 701 16.18 -0.15 -57.82
N PRO A 702 15.32 -1.14 -58.07
CA PRO A 702 14.00 -1.18 -57.46
C PRO A 702 14.11 -1.43 -55.95
N VAL A 703 13.45 -0.58 -55.16
CA VAL A 703 13.35 -0.72 -53.70
C VAL A 703 11.87 -0.93 -53.34
N TRP A 704 11.58 -2.06 -52.70
CA TRP A 704 10.21 -2.40 -52.30
C TRP A 704 9.92 -1.81 -50.91
N PRO A 705 8.69 -1.33 -50.65
CA PRO A 705 8.34 -0.69 -49.37
C PRO A 705 8.61 -1.56 -48.13
N GLN A 706 8.53 -2.89 -48.27
CA GLN A 706 8.74 -3.85 -47.18
C GLN A 706 10.21 -4.20 -46.94
N GLN A 707 11.13 -3.82 -47.85
CA GLN A 707 12.55 -4.05 -47.65
C GLN A 707 13.04 -3.33 -46.40
N LEU A 708 14.00 -3.92 -45.71
CA LEU A 708 14.63 -3.30 -44.55
C LEU A 708 15.39 -2.03 -44.94
N ALA A 709 15.26 -0.99 -44.12
CA ALA A 709 16.10 0.21 -44.16
C ALA A 709 17.21 0.13 -43.13
N TYR A 710 16.89 -0.35 -41.92
CA TYR A 710 17.86 -0.53 -40.85
C TYR A 710 17.41 -1.56 -39.81
N VAL A 711 18.38 -1.98 -39.00
CA VAL A 711 18.17 -2.79 -37.80
C VAL A 711 18.85 -2.10 -36.61
N ILE A 712 18.07 -1.62 -35.65
CA ILE A 712 18.58 -0.96 -34.44
C ILE A 712 18.30 -1.83 -33.22
N TYR A 713 19.32 -2.07 -32.39
CA TYR A 713 19.20 -2.93 -31.21
C TYR A 713 18.70 -2.16 -29.99
N THR A 714 17.66 -2.69 -29.34
CA THR A 714 17.09 -2.15 -28.09
C THR A 714 17.31 -3.11 -26.91
N SER A 715 17.14 -2.63 -25.68
CA SER A 715 17.20 -3.47 -24.48
C SER A 715 16.04 -4.48 -24.49
N GLY A 716 16.35 -5.77 -24.56
CA GLY A 716 15.33 -6.82 -24.46
C GLY A 716 14.90 -7.05 -23.01
N SER A 717 13.61 -7.33 -22.79
CA SER A 717 13.06 -7.77 -21.50
C SER A 717 13.71 -9.05 -20.95
N THR A 718 14.40 -9.80 -21.80
CA THR A 718 15.13 -11.04 -21.49
C THR A 718 16.61 -10.80 -21.18
N GLY A 719 17.07 -9.55 -21.10
CA GLY A 719 18.47 -9.17 -20.84
C GLY A 719 19.38 -9.13 -22.08
N LEU A 720 19.06 -9.88 -23.14
CA LEU A 720 19.76 -9.81 -24.43
C LEU A 720 19.15 -8.72 -25.33
N PRO A 721 19.97 -7.92 -26.06
CA PRO A 721 19.46 -6.90 -26.95
C PRO A 721 18.77 -7.53 -28.17
N LYS A 722 17.71 -6.88 -28.66
CA LYS A 722 16.89 -7.36 -29.78
C LYS A 722 16.94 -6.36 -30.94
N GLY A 723 17.19 -6.84 -32.15
CA GLY A 723 17.18 -6.02 -33.37
C GLY A 723 15.76 -5.65 -33.79
N THR A 724 15.44 -4.35 -33.82
CA THR A 724 14.21 -3.82 -34.37
C THR A 724 14.38 -3.62 -35.87
N LEU A 725 13.69 -4.45 -36.65
CA LEU A 725 13.68 -4.45 -38.11
C LEU A 725 12.73 -3.36 -38.61
N VAL A 726 13.26 -2.31 -39.26
CA VAL A 726 12.44 -1.21 -39.79
C VAL A 726 12.44 -1.21 -41.32
N PRO A 727 11.27 -1.31 -41.97
CA PRO A 727 11.17 -1.29 -43.41
C PRO A 727 11.26 0.12 -43.99
N GLN A 728 11.61 0.24 -45.27
CA GLN A 728 11.68 1.48 -46.03
C GLN A 728 10.39 2.29 -45.95
N ALA A 729 9.22 1.64 -46.05
CA ALA A 729 7.92 2.31 -45.93
C ALA A 729 7.77 3.06 -44.60
N GLY A 730 8.21 2.45 -43.50
CA GLY A 730 8.16 3.06 -42.18
C GLY A 730 9.08 4.27 -42.08
N LEU A 731 10.31 4.14 -42.60
CA LEU A 731 11.29 5.22 -42.62
C LEU A 731 10.80 6.44 -43.43
N VAL A 732 10.29 6.19 -44.64
CA VAL A 732 9.79 7.25 -45.53
C VAL A 732 8.57 7.93 -44.94
N ASN A 733 7.64 7.17 -44.38
CA ASN A 733 6.48 7.74 -43.69
C ASN A 733 6.88 8.65 -42.53
N LEU A 734 7.85 8.23 -41.71
CA LEU A 734 8.42 9.05 -40.63
C LEU A 734 9.04 10.34 -41.19
N ALA A 735 9.89 10.23 -42.20
CA ALA A 735 10.59 11.36 -42.81
C ALA A 735 9.59 12.41 -43.32
N LEU A 736 8.63 12.01 -44.15
CA LEU A 736 7.62 12.92 -44.71
C LEU A 736 6.74 13.55 -43.63
N ALA A 737 6.31 12.77 -42.63
CA ALA A 737 5.49 13.27 -41.54
C ALA A 737 6.23 14.32 -40.70
N GLN A 738 7.51 14.08 -40.38
CA GLN A 738 8.30 15.01 -39.58
C GLN A 738 8.70 16.27 -40.35
N ILE A 739 9.09 16.15 -41.63
CA ILE A 739 9.38 17.30 -42.48
C ILE A 739 8.16 18.24 -42.52
N ALA A 740 6.96 17.67 -42.69
CA ALA A 740 5.72 18.45 -42.70
C ALA A 740 5.40 19.04 -41.31
N ALA A 741 5.52 18.26 -40.24
CA ALA A 741 5.17 18.69 -38.88
C ALA A 741 6.08 19.81 -38.35
N PHE A 742 7.38 19.77 -38.67
CA PHE A 742 8.36 20.77 -38.24
C PHE A 742 8.58 21.88 -39.28
N GLY A 743 8.02 21.75 -40.48
CA GLY A 743 8.18 22.74 -41.56
C GLY A 743 9.61 22.88 -42.03
N VAL A 744 10.38 21.78 -42.07
CA VAL A 744 11.79 21.81 -42.49
C VAL A 744 11.90 22.05 -43.99
N GLN A 745 12.79 22.97 -44.37
CA GLN A 745 12.95 23.43 -45.74
C GLN A 745 14.42 23.57 -46.14
N ALA A 746 14.66 23.65 -47.45
CA ALA A 746 15.95 24.00 -48.01
C ALA A 746 16.56 25.27 -47.37
N GLY A 747 17.86 25.24 -47.13
CA GLY A 747 18.61 26.33 -46.49
C GLY A 747 18.52 26.39 -44.96
N GLN A 748 17.68 25.56 -44.34
CA GLN A 748 17.66 25.38 -42.89
C GLN A 748 18.71 24.35 -42.44
N ARG A 749 18.86 24.19 -41.11
CA ARG A 749 19.85 23.30 -40.50
C ARG A 749 19.20 22.41 -39.46
N VAL A 750 19.56 21.15 -39.47
CA VAL A 750 19.17 20.17 -38.45
C VAL A 750 20.45 19.65 -37.79
N LEU A 751 20.50 19.64 -36.46
CA LEU A 751 21.64 19.10 -35.73
C LEU A 751 21.51 17.57 -35.64
N GLN A 752 22.52 16.85 -36.12
CA GLN A 752 22.72 15.43 -35.81
C GLN A 752 23.36 15.32 -34.42
N PHE A 753 22.52 15.18 -33.41
CA PHE A 753 22.93 15.10 -32.01
C PHE A 753 22.83 13.68 -31.46
N ALA A 754 21.79 12.93 -31.83
CA ALA A 754 21.61 11.57 -31.35
C ALA A 754 22.75 10.64 -31.82
N SER A 755 23.01 9.59 -31.04
CA SER A 755 23.88 8.49 -31.48
C SER A 755 23.15 7.67 -32.53
N PHE A 756 23.85 7.25 -33.58
CA PHE A 756 23.29 6.41 -34.65
C PHE A 756 22.86 5.02 -34.19
N ASN A 757 23.17 4.65 -32.94
CA ASN A 757 22.63 3.46 -32.28
C ASN A 757 21.19 3.65 -31.75
N PHE A 758 20.63 4.87 -31.84
CA PHE A 758 19.23 5.17 -31.55
C PHE A 758 18.53 5.67 -32.81
N ASP A 759 17.28 5.29 -33.01
CA ASP A 759 16.47 5.65 -34.17
C ASP A 759 16.18 7.15 -34.30
N ALA A 760 16.27 7.90 -33.19
CA ALA A 760 16.26 9.36 -33.20
C ALA A 760 17.32 9.96 -34.14
N ALA A 761 18.50 9.34 -34.28
CA ALA A 761 19.52 9.81 -35.22
C ALA A 761 19.10 9.65 -36.67
N THR A 762 18.39 8.56 -36.99
CA THR A 762 17.79 8.34 -38.31
C THR A 762 16.73 9.40 -38.60
N SER A 763 15.93 9.77 -37.60
CA SER A 763 14.95 10.86 -37.70
C SER A 763 15.61 12.20 -38.03
N GLU A 764 16.70 12.58 -37.35
CA GLU A 764 17.48 13.79 -37.62
C GLU A 764 18.02 13.81 -39.06
N LEU A 765 18.65 12.69 -39.48
CA LEU A 765 19.21 12.53 -40.82
C LEU A 765 18.13 12.67 -41.90
N CYS A 766 17.01 11.99 -41.73
CA CYS A 766 15.97 11.92 -42.75
C CYS A 766 15.18 13.23 -42.87
N MET A 767 14.94 13.89 -41.75
CA MET A 767 14.31 15.21 -41.71
C MET A 767 15.17 16.25 -42.45
N ALA A 768 16.49 16.24 -42.24
CA ALA A 768 17.39 17.17 -42.89
C ALA A 768 17.50 16.89 -44.40
N LEU A 769 17.98 15.69 -44.73
CA LEU A 769 18.38 15.35 -46.08
C LEU A 769 17.19 15.14 -47.02
N GLY A 770 16.03 14.71 -46.50
CA GLY A 770 14.79 14.59 -47.27
C GLY A 770 14.13 15.94 -47.61
N ALA A 771 14.44 17.01 -46.86
CA ALA A 771 13.87 18.35 -47.04
C ALA A 771 14.77 19.33 -47.81
N GLY A 772 16.00 18.93 -48.16
CA GLY A 772 17.00 19.85 -48.74
C GLY A 772 17.75 20.69 -47.69
N ALA A 773 17.60 20.40 -46.39
CA ALA A 773 18.28 21.12 -45.32
C ALA A 773 19.70 20.56 -45.07
N THR A 774 20.54 21.35 -44.40
CA THR A 774 21.88 20.92 -44.01
C THR A 774 21.82 20.10 -42.72
N LEU A 775 22.36 18.88 -42.73
CA LEU A 775 22.61 18.09 -41.53
C LEU A 775 23.95 18.51 -40.91
N VAL A 776 23.89 19.07 -39.70
CA VAL A 776 25.06 19.54 -38.95
C VAL A 776 25.49 18.44 -37.98
N LEU A 777 26.67 17.87 -38.17
CA LEU A 777 27.20 16.84 -37.29
C LEU A 777 27.80 17.48 -36.03
N ALA A 778 27.29 17.14 -34.85
CA ALA A 778 27.87 17.61 -33.59
C ALA A 778 29.25 16.99 -33.37
N ARG A 779 30.21 17.74 -32.83
CA ARG A 779 31.47 17.15 -32.36
C ARG A 779 31.18 16.18 -31.21
N ALA A 780 31.92 15.07 -31.17
CA ALA A 780 31.84 14.08 -30.10
C ALA A 780 32.25 14.68 -28.75
#